data_AF-A0A960F937-F1
#
_entry.id   AF-A0A960F937-F1
#
_cell.length_a   1.000
_cell.length_b   1.000
_cell.length_c   1.000
_cell.angle_alpha   90.00
_cell.angle_beta   90.00
_cell.angle_gamma   90.00
#
_symmetry.space_group_name_H-M   'P 1'
#
loop_
_entity.id
_entity.type
_entity.pdbx_description
1 polymer ?
#
loop_
_entity_poly.entity_id
_entity_poly.type
_entity_poly.pdbx_seq_one_letter_code
_entity_poly.pdbx_strand_id
1 'polypeptide(L)'
;MSSLPSGQVTLMLTDIEGSTRLFRAHVAAYPGMLLRHQRVLAGIAAAHGGVLVDTEGDSALFAFDDAVGAAGAALAVGPALATADWADGPAPRVRVGLHVDELEPVDTPAGQRYVSLGVHRVARVAAAAHAEQVVVTDAVRRALIGRVDPARVVLVELGDYHLRGFDVAARLLELRAVGDDRTFPPVRAAVADDRTSDALSPLIGRASDVAALTELVGRERLVTVVGPGGCGKSRLAREVLLRLPVRPDGIRRVELAPIADRSSVAGAIAAAIGVRLDEERSVRDQLVDELGDLDLLVLLDNCEHVLDEVAILAQSIVRRCPQVSLLGTSRLPVDLPGEAVFELEPLGRDDAVALFRARAGTDPIGTDDREGLRQVSRICDALDRLPLAVELAAGCLVSMTVEELAAAIHDRPDGTMDDRFELLVTGSVAVPERHRALTDLLEHGHRLLDPDARVALRRLSVYAAPFDATMASWAVDARAAPVLRTLVAHRLLSIERAAGTTWYRMHANVRHFAQRQLRANDELGSTLGRVVRRALEAHPLDGPVDAAFLQRGEALRPNLRAITEQCLVVDPVAMCRMAVLLARLGWAAFDAHLDLEQLGRWAAAAPLDRPEGRALLAQLTFLLSLAGRTDEASAWLDRYHRSAVACGGDDPLRPGWVLRGYLDIALGRPGAAIAGLDAHDHVPLPDEGRMMVLWVRSTAHAMTGDRTRELADEEVALRLARRVGLANAVAVLEGNLVERHATVSGWRSQAGAVLDVIDRMIDLGRSVGLMLAETWRAGRVAYDTGRPQDAWTLLSSSVAVMDQPGVYVLDDGGDHAVFAELQARVASGELAPATPLEGWDLVGFARRVLADVVRDDTTVP
;
A
#
# COMPACT_ATOMS: atom_id res chain seq x y z
N MET A 1 -65.03 33.79 6.16
CA MET A 1 -64.14 32.92 5.35
C MET A 1 -62.74 33.23 5.82
N SER A 2 -62.04 32.25 6.40
CA SER A 2 -60.64 32.42 6.82
C SER A 2 -59.79 32.66 5.57
N SER A 3 -58.92 33.67 5.62
CA SER A 3 -57.90 33.87 4.58
C SER A 3 -57.00 32.63 4.52
N LEU A 4 -56.55 32.27 3.31
CA LEU A 4 -55.55 31.21 3.16
C LEU A 4 -54.21 31.66 3.76
N PRO A 5 -53.43 30.74 4.36
CA PRO A 5 -52.13 31.06 4.92
C PRO A 5 -51.10 31.48 3.85
N SER A 6 -50.09 32.27 4.20
CA SER A 6 -49.05 32.75 3.28
C SER A 6 -47.64 32.57 3.85
N GLY A 7 -46.62 32.54 3.00
CA GLY A 7 -45.24 32.23 3.38
C GLY A 7 -44.99 30.72 3.40
N GLN A 8 -44.36 30.20 4.45
CA GLN A 8 -44.12 28.75 4.57
C GLN A 8 -45.40 28.02 4.98
N VAL A 9 -46.03 27.34 4.03
CA VAL A 9 -47.32 26.66 4.22
C VAL A 9 -47.13 25.15 4.12
N THR A 10 -47.74 24.42 5.05
CA THR A 10 -47.82 22.96 4.95
C THR A 10 -49.12 22.56 4.28
N LEU A 11 -49.01 21.94 3.10
CA LEU A 11 -50.13 21.38 2.37
C LEU A 11 -50.37 19.93 2.79
N MET A 12 -51.64 19.58 2.96
CA MET A 12 -52.11 18.21 3.17
C MET A 12 -53.14 17.88 2.10
N LEU A 13 -52.90 16.85 1.30
CA LEU A 13 -53.88 16.34 0.34
C LEU A 13 -54.34 14.95 0.76
N THR A 14 -55.64 14.74 0.67
CA THR A 14 -56.31 13.47 0.96
C THR A 14 -57.03 12.99 -0.28
N ASP A 15 -57.07 11.67 -0.49
CA ASP A 15 -57.73 11.05 -1.63
C ASP A 15 -58.34 9.68 -1.24
N ILE A 16 -59.51 9.33 -1.77
CA ILE A 16 -60.17 8.05 -1.46
C ILE A 16 -59.60 6.97 -2.37
N GLU A 17 -58.96 5.96 -1.80
CA GLU A 17 -58.44 4.86 -2.59
C GLU A 17 -59.57 3.99 -3.15
N GLY A 18 -59.60 3.82 -4.48
CA GLY A 18 -60.59 2.97 -5.15
C GLY A 18 -61.99 3.58 -5.22
N SER A 19 -62.12 4.90 -5.15
CA SER A 19 -63.40 5.63 -5.16
C SER A 19 -64.35 5.27 -6.30
N THR A 20 -63.85 5.00 -7.51
CA THR A 20 -64.70 4.54 -8.63
C THR A 20 -65.35 3.18 -8.35
N ARG A 21 -64.62 2.27 -7.69
CA ARG A 21 -65.17 0.96 -7.29
C ARG A 21 -66.19 1.13 -6.18
N LEU A 22 -65.89 1.99 -5.21
CA LEU A 22 -66.78 2.32 -4.10
C LEU A 22 -68.08 2.96 -4.59
N PHE A 23 -68.01 3.87 -5.56
CA PHE A 23 -69.17 4.48 -6.22
C PHE A 23 -70.05 3.43 -6.90
N ARG A 24 -69.44 2.52 -7.69
CA ARG A 24 -70.17 1.46 -8.39
C ARG A 24 -70.85 0.47 -7.44
N ALA A 25 -70.21 0.15 -6.33
CA ALA A 25 -70.75 -0.77 -5.33
C ALA A 25 -71.90 -0.15 -4.52
N HIS A 26 -71.89 1.17 -4.32
CA HIS A 26 -72.83 1.87 -3.43
C HIS A 26 -73.42 3.14 -4.07
N VAL A 27 -73.89 3.06 -5.32
CA VAL A 27 -74.32 4.23 -6.13
C VAL A 27 -75.31 5.14 -5.39
N ALA A 28 -76.27 4.57 -4.65
CA ALA A 28 -77.28 5.34 -3.91
C ALA A 28 -76.73 6.02 -2.64
N ALA A 29 -75.81 5.37 -1.93
CA ALA A 29 -75.26 5.86 -0.65
C ALA A 29 -74.01 6.74 -0.82
N TYR A 30 -73.33 6.66 -1.98
CA TYR A 30 -72.05 7.33 -2.22
C TYR A 30 -72.08 8.86 -2.06
N PRO A 31 -73.09 9.60 -2.59
CA PRO A 31 -73.11 11.07 -2.41
C PRO A 31 -73.18 11.48 -0.93
N GLY A 32 -73.97 10.76 -0.13
CA GLY A 32 -74.08 10.99 1.31
C GLY A 32 -72.79 10.66 2.06
N MET A 33 -72.14 9.55 1.69
CA MET A 33 -70.83 9.15 2.21
C MET A 33 -69.77 10.21 1.88
N LEU A 34 -69.66 10.66 0.62
CA LEU A 34 -68.68 11.65 0.20
C LEU A 34 -68.84 12.98 0.96
N LEU A 35 -70.07 13.46 1.11
CA LEU A 35 -70.36 14.69 1.87
C LEU A 35 -70.07 14.53 3.38
N ARG A 36 -70.21 13.33 3.94
CA ARG A 36 -69.86 13.05 5.33
C ARG A 36 -68.35 12.96 5.52
N HIS A 37 -67.65 12.30 4.59
CA HIS A 37 -66.19 12.25 4.51
C HIS A 37 -65.58 13.66 4.47
N GLN A 38 -66.04 14.50 3.55
CA GLN A 38 -65.56 15.89 3.45
C GLN A 38 -65.81 16.69 4.74
N ARG A 39 -66.96 16.49 5.40
CA ARG A 39 -67.25 17.12 6.71
C ARG A 39 -66.33 16.66 7.83
N VAL A 40 -66.03 15.36 7.90
CA VAL A 40 -65.09 14.80 8.89
C VAL A 40 -63.70 15.37 8.68
N LEU A 41 -63.19 15.35 7.44
CA LEU A 41 -61.86 15.89 7.13
C LEU A 41 -61.76 17.39 7.42
N ALA A 42 -62.77 18.17 7.04
CA ALA A 42 -62.79 19.61 7.33
C ALA A 42 -62.81 19.89 8.84
N GLY A 43 -63.52 19.08 9.63
CA GLY A 43 -63.52 19.18 11.09
C GLY A 43 -62.15 18.87 11.71
N ILE A 44 -61.48 17.82 11.22
CA ILE A 44 -60.12 17.44 11.68
C ILE A 44 -59.12 18.53 11.35
N ALA A 45 -59.12 19.03 10.10
CA ALA A 45 -58.23 20.10 9.67
C ALA A 45 -58.44 21.35 10.53
N ALA A 46 -59.69 21.80 10.70
CA ALA A 46 -59.99 22.98 11.51
C ALA A 46 -59.55 22.83 12.98
N ALA A 47 -59.71 21.64 13.58
CA ALA A 47 -59.26 21.36 14.95
C ALA A 47 -57.73 21.45 15.12
N HIS A 48 -56.98 21.32 14.03
CA HIS A 48 -55.52 21.41 14.00
C HIS A 48 -55.01 22.68 13.31
N GLY A 49 -55.86 23.71 13.16
CA GLY A 49 -55.48 25.00 12.57
C GLY A 49 -55.36 25.01 11.05
N GLY A 50 -55.94 24.03 10.36
CA GLY A 50 -55.97 23.94 8.90
C GLY A 50 -57.20 24.56 8.28
N VAL A 51 -57.07 25.03 7.04
CA VAL A 51 -58.14 25.59 6.21
C VAL A 51 -58.30 24.74 4.96
N LEU A 52 -59.55 24.44 4.57
CA LEU A 52 -59.86 23.78 3.30
C LEU A 52 -59.60 24.74 2.14
N VAL A 53 -58.75 24.33 1.21
CA VAL A 53 -58.37 25.12 0.01
C VAL A 53 -59.29 24.78 -1.16
N ASP A 54 -59.36 23.50 -1.52
CA ASP A 54 -60.17 23.02 -2.64
C ASP A 54 -60.60 21.56 -2.43
N THR A 55 -61.67 21.17 -3.11
CA THR A 55 -62.13 19.78 -3.20
C THR A 55 -62.35 19.42 -4.66
N GLU A 56 -61.59 18.44 -5.17
CA GLU A 56 -61.76 17.91 -6.52
C GLU A 56 -62.27 16.48 -6.44
N GLY A 57 -63.58 16.30 -6.63
CA GLY A 57 -64.21 14.99 -6.50
C GLY A 57 -64.12 14.44 -5.07
N ASP A 58 -63.39 13.33 -4.92
CA ASP A 58 -63.10 12.64 -3.66
C ASP A 58 -61.81 13.08 -2.98
N SER A 59 -61.00 13.91 -3.66
CA SER A 59 -59.81 14.51 -3.09
C SER A 59 -60.13 15.83 -2.36
N ALA A 60 -59.43 16.08 -1.25
CA ALA A 60 -59.50 17.35 -0.52
C ALA A 60 -58.10 17.88 -0.17
N LEU A 61 -57.87 19.15 -0.47
CA LEU A 61 -56.62 19.88 -0.22
C LEU A 61 -56.81 20.86 0.95
N PHE A 62 -55.93 20.75 1.94
CA PHE A 62 -55.90 21.61 3.12
C PHE A 62 -54.55 22.32 3.23
N ALA A 63 -54.56 23.50 3.83
CA ALA A 63 -53.37 24.31 4.09
C ALA A 63 -53.29 24.68 5.57
N PHE A 64 -52.07 24.65 6.11
CA PHE A 64 -51.76 24.92 7.50
C PHE A 64 -50.56 25.89 7.59
N ASP A 65 -50.63 26.86 8.49
CA ASP A 65 -49.49 27.72 8.87
C ASP A 65 -48.39 26.95 9.61
N ASP A 66 -48.71 25.75 10.12
CA ASP A 66 -47.81 24.96 10.95
C ASP A 66 -47.78 23.48 10.56
N ALA A 67 -46.57 22.95 10.35
CA ALA A 67 -46.32 21.55 10.04
C ALA A 67 -46.75 20.60 11.16
N VAL A 68 -46.67 21.02 12.43
CA VAL A 68 -47.11 20.20 13.57
C VAL A 68 -48.63 20.00 13.54
N GLY A 69 -49.38 21.06 13.24
CA GLY A 69 -50.82 20.99 13.04
C GLY A 69 -51.19 20.06 11.88
N ALA A 70 -50.53 20.21 10.73
CA ALA A 70 -50.76 19.35 9.58
C ALA A 70 -50.46 17.86 9.87
N ALA A 71 -49.35 17.57 10.55
CA ALA A 71 -48.98 16.21 10.96
C ALA A 71 -50.02 15.60 11.92
N GLY A 72 -50.48 16.36 12.90
CA GLY A 72 -51.55 15.95 13.83
C GLY A 72 -52.87 15.66 13.10
N ALA A 73 -53.27 16.56 12.19
CA ALA A 73 -54.45 16.37 11.36
C ALA A 73 -54.37 15.09 10.53
N ALA A 74 -53.22 14.84 9.88
CA ALA A 74 -53.00 13.67 9.04
C ALA A 74 -53.10 12.36 9.83
N LEU A 75 -52.51 12.29 11.02
CA LEU A 75 -52.58 11.11 11.89
C LEU A 75 -53.99 10.88 12.48
N ALA A 76 -54.79 11.94 12.62
CA ALA A 76 -56.17 11.85 13.11
C ALA A 76 -57.17 11.35 12.04
N VAL A 77 -56.84 11.39 10.75
CA VAL A 77 -57.75 10.98 9.65
C VAL A 77 -58.22 9.54 9.82
N GLY A 78 -57.30 8.59 9.96
CA GLY A 78 -57.63 7.16 10.05
C GLY A 78 -58.59 6.85 11.22
N PRO A 79 -58.23 7.18 12.48
CA PRO A 79 -59.09 6.95 13.63
C PRO A 79 -60.47 7.63 13.53
N ALA A 80 -60.52 8.86 13.00
CA ALA A 80 -61.76 9.60 12.87
C ALA A 80 -62.70 8.99 11.83
N LEU A 81 -62.17 8.52 10.69
CA LEU A 81 -62.98 7.83 9.68
C LEU A 81 -63.43 6.45 10.16
N ALA A 82 -62.62 5.75 10.96
CA ALA A 82 -62.98 4.45 11.53
C ALA A 82 -64.10 4.52 12.59
N THR A 83 -64.21 5.64 13.31
CA THR A 83 -65.20 5.85 14.38
C THR A 83 -66.45 6.62 13.94
N ALA A 84 -66.41 7.25 12.76
CA ALA A 84 -67.58 7.90 12.18
C ALA A 84 -68.67 6.87 11.82
N ASP A 85 -69.92 7.27 12.02
CA ASP A 85 -71.07 6.50 11.57
C ASP A 85 -71.21 6.60 10.03
N TRP A 86 -71.30 5.47 9.34
CA TRP A 86 -71.46 5.38 7.88
C TRP A 86 -72.76 4.65 7.56
N ALA A 87 -73.89 5.30 7.88
CA ALA A 87 -75.24 4.74 7.97
C ALA A 87 -75.69 3.75 6.87
N ASP A 88 -75.06 3.70 5.68
CA ASP A 88 -75.44 2.80 4.58
C ASP A 88 -74.25 2.27 3.71
N GLY A 89 -73.01 2.30 4.21
CA GLY A 89 -71.84 1.85 3.42
C GLY A 89 -70.54 1.70 4.21
N PRO A 90 -69.50 1.08 3.62
CA PRO A 90 -68.22 0.92 4.31
C PRO A 90 -67.51 2.27 4.49
N ALA A 91 -66.73 2.39 5.57
CA ALA A 91 -65.88 3.55 5.81
C ALA A 91 -64.91 3.75 4.64
N PRO A 92 -64.78 4.96 4.07
CA PRO A 92 -63.83 5.23 3.00
C PRO A 92 -62.40 5.10 3.54
N ARG A 93 -61.54 4.44 2.76
CA ARG A 93 -60.12 4.34 3.07
C ARG A 93 -59.37 5.44 2.33
N VAL A 94 -58.68 6.27 3.08
CA VAL A 94 -58.08 7.51 2.58
C VAL A 94 -56.57 7.42 2.65
N ARG A 95 -55.90 7.87 1.61
CA ARG A 95 -54.44 8.05 1.58
C ARG A 95 -54.11 9.53 1.74
N VAL A 96 -53.03 9.83 2.44
CA VAL A 96 -52.67 11.21 2.81
C VAL A 96 -51.25 11.54 2.38
N GLY A 97 -51.08 12.71 1.76
CA GLY A 97 -49.78 13.27 1.37
C GLY A 97 -49.53 14.64 2.02
N LEU A 98 -48.32 14.87 2.52
CA LEU A 98 -47.91 16.19 3.06
C LEU A 98 -46.66 16.74 2.37
N HIS A 99 -46.67 18.05 2.15
CA HIS A 99 -45.54 18.80 1.62
C HIS A 99 -45.50 20.23 2.19
N VAL A 100 -44.30 20.74 2.43
CA VAL A 100 -44.08 22.14 2.82
C VAL A 100 -43.51 22.89 1.63
N ASP A 101 -44.11 24.03 1.31
CA ASP A 101 -43.65 24.93 0.24
C ASP A 101 -43.85 26.40 0.64
N GLU A 102 -43.21 27.31 -0.08
CA GLU A 102 -43.41 28.75 0.10
C GLU A 102 -44.52 29.23 -0.85
N LEU A 103 -45.67 29.63 -0.28
CA LEU A 103 -46.91 29.87 -1.01
C LEU A 103 -47.49 31.25 -0.73
N GLU A 104 -47.97 31.90 -1.79
CA GLU A 104 -48.76 33.13 -1.72
C GLU A 104 -50.17 32.88 -2.28
N PRO A 105 -51.24 33.18 -1.54
CA PRO A 105 -52.60 33.08 -2.04
C PRO A 105 -52.86 34.05 -3.19
N VAL A 106 -53.57 33.59 -4.22
CA VAL A 106 -54.02 34.40 -5.34
C VAL A 106 -55.54 34.52 -5.29
N ASP A 107 -56.05 35.76 -5.36
CA ASP A 107 -57.48 36.01 -5.45
C ASP A 107 -58.02 35.60 -6.83
N THR A 108 -59.01 34.72 -6.85
CA THR A 108 -59.73 34.32 -8.06
C THR A 108 -61.21 34.66 -7.92
N PRO A 109 -62.00 34.70 -9.02
CA PRO A 109 -63.45 34.89 -8.95
C PRO A 109 -64.18 33.84 -8.08
N ALA A 110 -63.55 32.68 -7.82
CA ALA A 110 -64.07 31.60 -6.99
C ALA A 110 -63.53 31.61 -5.54
N GLY A 111 -62.73 32.62 -5.15
CA GLY A 111 -62.05 32.71 -3.85
C GLY A 111 -60.53 32.64 -3.94
N GLN A 112 -59.85 32.66 -2.80
CA GLN A 112 -58.39 32.52 -2.74
C GLN A 112 -57.96 31.09 -3.10
N ARG A 113 -56.89 30.95 -3.90
CA ARG A 113 -56.29 29.67 -4.30
C ARG A 113 -54.76 29.75 -4.32
N TYR A 114 -54.08 28.61 -4.31
CA TYR A 114 -52.64 28.54 -4.60
C TYR A 114 -52.39 28.13 -6.05
N VAL A 115 -51.48 28.83 -6.72
CA VAL A 115 -50.99 28.48 -8.06
C VAL A 115 -49.48 28.27 -7.97
N SER A 116 -49.06 27.08 -7.53
CA SER A 116 -47.66 26.74 -7.34
C SER A 116 -47.36 25.27 -7.66
N LEU A 117 -46.08 24.96 -7.85
CA LEU A 117 -45.61 23.57 -7.99
C LEU A 117 -45.85 22.74 -6.71
N GLY A 118 -45.90 23.37 -5.52
CA GLY A 118 -46.20 22.70 -4.25
C GLY A 118 -47.56 22.01 -4.23
N VAL A 119 -48.58 22.61 -4.85
CA VAL A 119 -49.92 22.00 -4.98
C VAL A 119 -49.86 20.73 -5.83
N HIS A 120 -49.14 20.77 -6.95
CA HIS A 120 -48.93 19.59 -7.77
C HIS A 120 -48.08 18.53 -7.06
N ARG A 121 -47.09 18.95 -6.27
CA ARG A 121 -46.20 18.04 -5.54
C ARG A 121 -46.93 17.29 -4.44
N VAL A 122 -47.72 17.96 -3.60
CA VAL A 122 -48.50 17.29 -2.55
C VAL A 122 -49.51 16.30 -3.13
N ALA A 123 -50.12 16.63 -4.28
CA ALA A 123 -51.00 15.71 -5.00
C ALA A 123 -50.28 14.43 -5.45
N ARG A 124 -49.02 14.54 -5.93
CA ARG A 124 -48.21 13.37 -6.29
C ARG A 124 -47.75 12.56 -5.08
N VAL A 125 -47.45 13.22 -3.96
CA VAL A 125 -47.10 12.55 -2.69
C VAL A 125 -48.30 11.73 -2.19
N ALA A 126 -49.50 12.32 -2.15
CA ALA A 126 -50.71 11.61 -1.77
C ALA A 126 -51.03 10.46 -2.74
N ALA A 127 -50.81 10.66 -4.05
CA ALA A 127 -51.01 9.61 -5.05
C ALA A 127 -50.04 8.43 -4.92
N ALA A 128 -48.85 8.64 -4.34
CA ALA A 128 -47.86 7.60 -4.07
C ALA A 128 -48.20 6.76 -2.83
N ALA A 129 -48.98 7.30 -1.89
CA ALA A 129 -49.41 6.61 -0.68
C ALA A 129 -50.44 5.50 -0.97
N HIS A 130 -50.49 4.49 -0.09
CA HIS A 130 -51.56 3.49 -0.02
C HIS A 130 -52.70 3.95 0.92
N ALA A 131 -53.87 3.32 0.86
CA ALA A 131 -54.95 3.57 1.82
C ALA A 131 -54.47 3.51 3.27
N GLU A 132 -54.88 4.49 4.08
CA GLU A 132 -54.51 4.70 5.49
C GLU A 132 -53.05 5.06 5.75
N GLN A 133 -52.23 5.15 4.71
CA GLN A 133 -50.84 5.58 4.81
C GLN A 133 -50.74 7.10 4.73
N VAL A 134 -49.85 7.67 5.57
CA VAL A 134 -49.48 9.08 5.52
C VAL A 134 -48.05 9.19 4.99
N VAL A 135 -47.90 9.68 3.77
CA VAL A 135 -46.58 9.88 3.14
C VAL A 135 -46.24 11.36 3.15
N VAL A 136 -45.00 11.67 3.50
CA VAL A 136 -44.51 13.04 3.63
C VAL A 136 -43.20 13.22 2.87
N THR A 137 -42.94 14.44 2.42
CA THR A 137 -41.62 14.79 1.86
C THR A 137 -40.60 15.13 2.95
N ASP A 138 -39.31 15.08 2.64
CA ASP A 138 -38.23 15.55 3.54
C ASP A 138 -38.41 17.01 4.03
N ALA A 139 -39.06 17.86 3.23
CA ALA A 139 -39.39 19.23 3.66
C ALA A 139 -40.28 19.25 4.92
N VAL A 140 -41.23 18.31 5.02
CA VAL A 140 -42.07 18.13 6.21
C VAL A 140 -41.22 17.64 7.38
N ARG A 141 -40.33 16.65 7.17
CA ARG A 141 -39.41 16.19 8.22
C ARG A 141 -38.65 17.36 8.83
N ARG A 142 -38.01 18.20 8.00
CA ARG A 142 -37.24 19.36 8.47
C ARG A 142 -38.09 20.34 9.26
N ALA A 143 -39.34 20.56 8.86
CA ALA A 143 -40.27 21.43 9.56
C ALA A 143 -40.76 20.87 10.92
N LEU A 144 -40.62 19.55 11.14
CA LEU A 144 -40.98 18.87 12.39
C LEU A 144 -39.81 18.68 13.38
N ILE A 145 -38.55 18.77 12.93
CA ILE A 145 -37.36 18.55 13.79
C ILE A 145 -37.42 19.43 15.03
N GLY A 146 -37.37 18.81 16.21
CA GLY A 146 -37.39 19.50 17.51
C GLY A 146 -38.74 20.09 17.91
N ARG A 147 -39.81 19.86 17.12
CA ARG A 147 -41.14 20.44 17.34
C ARG A 147 -42.24 19.41 17.61
N VAL A 148 -41.94 18.12 17.44
CA VAL A 148 -42.83 17.01 17.79
C VAL A 148 -42.20 16.10 18.84
N ASP A 149 -43.04 15.53 19.71
CA ASP A 149 -42.62 14.55 20.71
C ASP A 149 -42.31 13.20 20.03
N PRO A 150 -41.05 12.72 20.06
CA PRO A 150 -40.68 11.43 19.48
C PRO A 150 -41.41 10.25 20.13
N ALA A 151 -41.97 10.41 21.34
CA ALA A 151 -42.78 9.39 22.01
C ALA A 151 -44.21 9.28 21.43
N ARG A 152 -44.61 10.17 20.51
CA ARG A 152 -45.94 10.18 19.89
C ARG A 152 -45.92 10.03 18.38
N VAL A 153 -44.85 10.46 17.71
CA VAL A 153 -44.75 10.48 16.25
C VAL A 153 -43.42 9.89 15.80
N VAL A 154 -43.47 9.02 14.80
CA VAL A 154 -42.30 8.42 14.15
C VAL A 154 -42.31 8.76 12.67
N LEU A 155 -41.13 9.09 12.14
CA LEU A 155 -40.88 9.22 10.71
C LEU A 155 -40.03 8.04 10.25
N VAL A 156 -40.58 7.23 9.34
CA VAL A 156 -39.88 6.08 8.76
C VAL A 156 -39.42 6.45 7.36
N GLU A 157 -38.12 6.37 7.07
CA GLU A 157 -37.63 6.65 5.72
C GLU A 157 -38.11 5.58 4.74
N LEU A 158 -38.71 6.02 3.62
CA LEU A 158 -39.17 5.14 2.55
C LEU A 158 -38.16 5.09 1.39
N GLY A 159 -37.42 6.18 1.16
CA GLY A 159 -36.39 6.29 0.11
C GLY A 159 -36.60 7.47 -0.83
N ASP A 160 -35.84 7.48 -1.93
CA ASP A 160 -35.91 8.51 -2.96
C ASP A 160 -36.73 8.04 -4.17
N TYR A 161 -37.72 8.83 -4.59
CA TYR A 161 -38.69 8.45 -5.64
C TYR A 161 -38.91 9.56 -6.66
N HIS A 162 -39.03 9.20 -7.94
CA HIS A 162 -39.51 10.11 -8.98
C HIS A 162 -41.04 10.24 -8.94
N LEU A 163 -41.50 11.44 -8.57
CA LEU A 163 -42.91 11.80 -8.64
C LEU A 163 -43.26 12.20 -10.09
N ARG A 164 -44.37 11.68 -10.63
CA ARG A 164 -44.79 11.97 -12.01
C ARG A 164 -44.87 13.48 -12.26
N GLY A 165 -44.08 13.97 -13.23
CA GLY A 165 -44.01 15.37 -13.62
C GLY A 165 -42.97 16.21 -12.87
N PHE A 166 -42.08 15.57 -12.11
CA PHE A 166 -40.95 16.22 -11.44
C PHE A 166 -39.63 15.57 -11.85
N ASP A 167 -38.67 16.41 -12.24
CA ASP A 167 -37.35 15.96 -12.73
C ASP A 167 -36.41 15.53 -11.59
N VAL A 168 -36.64 16.07 -10.38
CA VAL A 168 -35.82 15.77 -9.19
C VAL A 168 -36.53 14.74 -8.33
N ALA A 169 -35.81 13.69 -7.93
CA ALA A 169 -36.30 12.69 -6.99
C ALA A 169 -36.68 13.34 -5.65
N ALA A 170 -37.81 12.94 -5.10
CA ALA A 170 -38.27 13.37 -3.78
C ALA A 170 -37.97 12.28 -2.76
N ARG A 171 -37.28 12.66 -1.68
CA ARG A 171 -37.15 11.80 -0.49
C ARG A 171 -38.49 11.73 0.22
N LEU A 172 -39.05 10.52 0.28
CA LEU A 172 -40.33 10.23 0.90
C LEU A 172 -40.11 9.51 2.23
N LEU A 173 -40.95 9.87 3.20
CA LEU A 173 -41.00 9.24 4.51
C LEU A 173 -42.46 8.90 4.83
N GLU A 174 -42.66 7.94 5.70
CA GLU A 174 -43.96 7.64 6.29
C GLU A 174 -44.06 8.31 7.66
N LEU A 175 -45.17 9.02 7.88
CA LEU A 175 -45.50 9.60 9.18
C LEU A 175 -46.44 8.64 9.93
N ARG A 176 -46.01 8.17 11.11
CA ARG A 176 -46.77 7.24 11.95
C ARG A 176 -46.97 7.77 13.36
N ALA A 177 -48.07 7.36 13.99
CA ALA A 177 -48.21 7.46 15.44
C ALA A 177 -47.42 6.33 16.11
N VAL A 178 -46.81 6.60 17.27
CA VAL A 178 -46.14 5.55 18.07
C VAL A 178 -47.16 4.49 18.47
N GLY A 179 -46.84 3.21 18.21
CA GLY A 179 -47.73 2.06 18.43
C GLY A 179 -48.58 1.65 17.22
N ASP A 180 -48.40 2.29 16.06
CA ASP A 180 -49.00 1.86 14.80
C ASP A 180 -48.12 0.81 14.09
N ASP A 181 -48.53 -0.46 14.17
CA ASP A 181 -47.82 -1.61 13.61
C ASP A 181 -48.21 -1.93 12.16
N ARG A 182 -49.00 -1.06 11.50
CA ARG A 182 -49.38 -1.26 10.10
C ARG A 182 -48.17 -1.16 9.18
N THR A 183 -48.12 -2.05 8.20
CA THR A 183 -47.07 -2.08 7.18
C THR A 183 -47.70 -1.98 5.81
N PHE A 184 -47.04 -1.24 4.92
CA PHE A 184 -47.51 -0.99 3.56
C PHE A 184 -46.50 -1.53 2.54
N PRO A 185 -46.94 -1.91 1.33
CA PRO A 185 -46.02 -2.12 0.21
C PRO A 185 -45.21 -0.84 -0.09
N PRO A 186 -44.13 -0.94 -0.89
CA PRO A 186 -43.45 0.25 -1.40
C PRO A 186 -44.43 1.25 -2.01
N VAL A 187 -44.16 2.54 -1.82
CA VAL A 187 -45.02 3.60 -2.36
C VAL A 187 -45.16 3.50 -3.86
N ARG A 188 -46.29 3.95 -4.39
CA ARG A 188 -46.66 3.89 -5.81
C ARG A 188 -46.00 4.98 -6.63
N ALA A 189 -44.68 5.06 -6.55
CA ALA A 189 -43.84 5.95 -7.32
C ALA A 189 -42.65 5.17 -7.90
N ALA A 190 -42.10 5.64 -9.02
CA ALA A 190 -40.89 5.03 -9.57
C ALA A 190 -39.74 5.31 -8.60
N VAL A 191 -39.07 4.26 -8.12
CA VAL A 191 -37.86 4.40 -7.32
C VAL A 191 -36.86 5.23 -8.12
N ALA A 192 -36.22 6.20 -7.49
CA ALA A 192 -35.13 6.93 -8.13
C ALA A 192 -34.05 5.92 -8.54
N ASP A 193 -33.56 6.04 -9.76
CA ASP A 193 -32.54 5.16 -10.29
C ASP A 193 -31.32 5.13 -9.35
N ASP A 194 -31.05 4.00 -8.68
CA ASP A 194 -29.95 3.84 -7.69
C ASP A 194 -28.55 4.06 -8.32
N ARG A 195 -28.51 4.30 -9.64
CA ARG A 195 -27.31 4.76 -10.35
C ARG A 195 -26.75 6.10 -9.83
N THR A 196 -27.56 6.97 -9.22
CA THR A 196 -27.18 8.37 -8.93
C THR A 196 -27.28 8.80 -7.46
N SER A 197 -27.52 7.89 -6.51
CA SER A 197 -27.84 8.27 -5.12
C SER A 197 -26.73 9.03 -4.37
N ASP A 198 -25.49 9.03 -4.88
CA ASP A 198 -24.40 9.87 -4.38
C ASP A 198 -23.82 10.69 -5.52
N ALA A 199 -23.60 11.99 -5.30
CA ALA A 199 -22.78 12.80 -6.20
C ALA A 199 -21.35 12.22 -6.25
N LEU A 200 -21.07 11.39 -7.26
CA LEU A 200 -19.75 10.84 -7.47
C LEU A 200 -18.88 11.90 -8.13
N SER A 201 -17.79 12.27 -7.46
CA SER A 201 -16.71 13.01 -8.09
C SER A 201 -16.15 12.24 -9.30
N PRO A 202 -15.66 12.93 -10.36
CA PRO A 202 -15.21 12.28 -11.60
C PRO A 202 -14.20 11.16 -11.38
N LEU A 203 -14.33 10.08 -12.17
CA LEU A 203 -13.42 8.94 -12.17
C LEU A 203 -12.21 9.25 -13.06
N ILE A 204 -11.07 9.54 -12.43
CA ILE A 204 -9.83 9.98 -13.11
C ILE A 204 -8.99 8.76 -13.51
N GLY A 205 -8.47 8.77 -14.74
CA GLY A 205 -7.50 7.77 -15.22
C GLY A 205 -8.06 6.36 -15.43
N ARG A 206 -9.38 6.23 -15.63
CA ARG A 206 -10.09 4.94 -15.73
C ARG A 206 -10.98 4.82 -16.96
N ALA A 207 -10.81 5.71 -17.95
CA ALA A 207 -11.68 5.74 -19.13
C ALA A 207 -11.62 4.43 -19.94
N SER A 208 -10.41 3.86 -20.10
CA SER A 208 -10.19 2.56 -20.75
C SER A 208 -10.84 1.42 -19.97
N ASP A 209 -10.68 1.41 -18.64
CA ASP A 209 -11.22 0.36 -17.78
C ASP A 209 -12.75 0.36 -17.81
N VAL A 210 -13.36 1.54 -17.80
CA VAL A 210 -14.82 1.67 -17.92
C VAL A 210 -15.29 1.15 -19.28
N ALA A 211 -14.62 1.51 -20.38
CA ALA A 211 -15.00 1.04 -21.71
C ALA A 211 -14.91 -0.49 -21.81
N ALA A 212 -13.79 -1.07 -21.34
CA ALA A 212 -13.55 -2.51 -21.37
C ALA A 212 -14.54 -3.29 -20.49
N LEU A 213 -14.82 -2.80 -19.27
CA LEU A 213 -15.79 -3.45 -18.38
C LEU A 213 -17.23 -3.31 -18.90
N THR A 214 -17.58 -2.18 -19.52
CA THR A 214 -18.91 -1.99 -20.14
C THR A 214 -19.14 -3.00 -21.26
N GLU A 215 -18.15 -3.21 -22.13
CA GLU A 215 -18.20 -4.22 -23.19
C GLU A 215 -18.33 -5.63 -22.60
N LEU A 216 -17.54 -5.95 -21.57
CA LEU A 216 -17.54 -7.26 -20.94
C LEU A 216 -18.89 -7.59 -20.28
N VAL A 217 -19.48 -6.65 -19.55
CA VAL A 217 -20.81 -6.81 -18.92
C VAL A 217 -21.92 -6.87 -19.98
N GLY A 218 -21.73 -6.26 -21.15
CA GLY A 218 -22.65 -6.40 -22.28
C GLY A 218 -22.65 -7.79 -22.91
N ARG A 219 -21.52 -8.51 -22.85
CA ARG A 219 -21.34 -9.82 -23.49
C ARG A 219 -21.56 -11.01 -22.56
N GLU A 220 -21.13 -10.88 -21.30
CA GLU A 220 -21.07 -11.98 -20.34
C GLU A 220 -22.16 -11.86 -19.28
N ARG A 221 -22.69 -12.99 -18.80
CA ARG A 221 -23.77 -13.00 -17.79
C ARG A 221 -23.29 -12.98 -16.34
N LEU A 222 -22.03 -13.33 -16.11
CA LEU A 222 -21.39 -13.29 -14.80
C LEU A 222 -20.02 -12.64 -14.97
N VAL A 223 -19.89 -11.42 -14.47
CA VAL A 223 -18.64 -10.67 -14.48
C VAL A 223 -18.23 -10.35 -13.05
N THR A 224 -16.97 -10.58 -12.70
CA THR A 224 -16.44 -10.18 -11.38
C THR A 224 -15.26 -9.26 -11.57
N VAL A 225 -15.37 -8.04 -11.03
CA VAL A 225 -14.26 -7.09 -10.93
C VAL A 225 -13.41 -7.48 -9.72
N VAL A 226 -12.18 -7.91 -9.98
CA VAL A 226 -11.21 -8.30 -8.95
C VAL A 226 -10.07 -7.31 -8.86
N GLY A 227 -9.50 -7.12 -7.67
CA GLY A 227 -8.39 -6.19 -7.49
C GLY A 227 -8.13 -5.83 -6.03
N PRO A 228 -7.01 -5.17 -5.72
CA PRO A 228 -6.61 -4.88 -4.35
C PRO A 228 -7.59 -3.94 -3.64
N GLY A 229 -7.54 -3.90 -2.31
CA GLY A 229 -8.32 -2.94 -1.52
C GLY A 229 -7.99 -1.50 -1.91
N GLY A 230 -9.01 -0.65 -2.08
CA GLY A 230 -8.80 0.77 -2.44
C GLY A 230 -8.46 1.04 -3.91
N CYS A 231 -8.47 0.03 -4.80
CA CYS A 231 -8.24 0.22 -6.25
C CYS A 231 -9.42 0.86 -7.01
N GLY A 232 -10.58 0.98 -6.36
CA GLY A 232 -11.77 1.65 -6.91
C GLY A 232 -12.80 0.73 -7.57
N LYS A 233 -12.79 -0.60 -7.32
CA LYS A 233 -13.73 -1.57 -7.92
C LYS A 233 -15.20 -1.13 -7.86
N SER A 234 -15.69 -0.78 -6.67
CA SER A 234 -17.08 -0.34 -6.46
C SER A 234 -17.40 0.94 -7.22
N ARG A 235 -16.46 1.90 -7.28
CA ARG A 235 -16.63 3.12 -8.09
C ARG A 235 -16.65 2.80 -9.58
N LEU A 236 -15.74 1.94 -10.07
CA LEU A 236 -15.69 1.53 -11.46
C LEU A 236 -16.97 0.80 -11.88
N ALA A 237 -17.44 -0.14 -11.07
CA ALA A 237 -18.68 -0.86 -11.32
C ALA A 237 -19.87 0.10 -11.42
N ARG A 238 -20.00 1.05 -10.47
CA ARG A 238 -21.06 2.07 -10.50
C ARG A 238 -21.01 2.96 -11.76
N GLU A 239 -19.81 3.39 -12.17
CA GLU A 239 -19.63 4.18 -13.39
C GLU A 239 -20.02 3.38 -14.65
N VAL A 240 -19.75 2.08 -14.67
CA VAL A 240 -20.22 1.20 -15.75
C VAL A 240 -21.74 1.08 -15.74
N LEU A 241 -22.37 0.88 -14.57
CA LEU A 241 -23.84 0.81 -14.48
C LEU A 241 -24.53 2.05 -15.08
N LEU A 242 -23.94 3.25 -14.89
CA LEU A 242 -24.43 4.50 -15.47
C LEU A 242 -24.39 4.53 -17.01
N ARG A 243 -23.48 3.77 -17.63
CA ARG A 243 -23.27 3.74 -19.09
C ARG A 243 -23.98 2.59 -19.79
N LEU A 244 -24.50 1.63 -19.04
CA LEU A 244 -25.25 0.51 -19.58
C LEU A 244 -26.67 0.93 -20.03
N PRO A 245 -27.22 0.28 -21.06
CA PRO A 245 -28.60 0.52 -21.48
C PRO A 245 -29.58 0.12 -20.37
N VAL A 246 -30.70 0.83 -20.30
CA VAL A 246 -31.78 0.53 -19.35
C VAL A 246 -32.35 -0.86 -19.64
N ARG A 247 -32.39 -1.73 -18.62
CA ARG A 247 -33.08 -3.02 -18.67
C ARG A 247 -34.57 -2.86 -18.31
N PRO A 248 -35.49 -3.68 -18.86
CA PRO A 248 -36.91 -3.64 -18.54
C PRO A 248 -37.24 -3.67 -17.04
N ASP A 249 -36.59 -4.56 -16.28
CA ASP A 249 -36.79 -4.67 -14.82
C ASP A 249 -35.70 -3.91 -14.03
N GLY A 250 -34.74 -3.33 -14.76
CA GLY A 250 -33.77 -2.35 -14.30
C GLY A 250 -32.44 -2.94 -13.83
N ILE A 251 -31.73 -2.14 -13.05
CA ILE A 251 -30.45 -2.51 -12.42
C ILE A 251 -30.67 -2.44 -10.91
N ARG A 252 -30.16 -3.41 -10.14
CA ARG A 252 -30.24 -3.41 -8.67
C ARG A 252 -28.86 -3.57 -8.06
N ARG A 253 -28.56 -2.78 -7.04
CA ARG A 253 -27.33 -2.88 -6.26
C ARG A 253 -27.61 -3.57 -4.94
N VAL A 254 -26.70 -4.44 -4.53
CA VAL A 254 -26.76 -5.16 -3.27
C VAL A 254 -25.42 -4.98 -2.59
N GLU A 255 -25.41 -4.20 -1.51
CA GLU A 255 -24.23 -4.04 -0.67
C GLU A 255 -24.14 -5.25 0.27
N LEU A 256 -23.15 -6.12 0.05
CA LEU A 256 -22.97 -7.31 0.88
C LEU A 256 -22.15 -7.00 2.14
N ALA A 257 -21.38 -5.90 2.16
CA ALA A 257 -20.51 -5.54 3.29
C ALA A 257 -21.16 -5.59 4.69
N PRO A 258 -22.45 -5.19 4.88
CA PRO A 258 -23.10 -5.27 6.20
C PRO A 258 -23.54 -6.69 6.62
N ILE A 259 -23.45 -7.69 5.74
CA ILE A 259 -23.97 -9.03 5.98
C ILE A 259 -23.00 -9.84 6.84
N ALA A 260 -23.40 -10.11 8.10
CA ALA A 260 -22.62 -10.94 9.01
C ALA A 260 -22.95 -12.44 8.88
N ASP A 261 -24.21 -12.78 8.62
CA ASP A 261 -24.67 -14.16 8.41
C ASP A 261 -24.73 -14.49 6.92
N ARG A 262 -23.87 -15.42 6.50
CA ARG A 262 -23.71 -15.80 5.09
C ARG A 262 -24.99 -16.39 4.49
N SER A 263 -25.87 -16.98 5.30
CA SER A 263 -27.14 -17.52 4.82
C SER A 263 -28.13 -16.43 4.36
N SER A 264 -27.89 -15.18 4.75
CA SER A 264 -28.76 -14.03 4.46
C SER A 264 -28.53 -13.38 3.08
N VAL A 265 -27.54 -13.82 2.29
CA VAL A 265 -27.21 -13.24 0.98
C VAL A 265 -28.41 -13.27 0.02
N ALA A 266 -29.14 -14.39 -0.04
CA ALA A 266 -30.33 -14.49 -0.88
C ALA A 266 -31.46 -13.57 -0.41
N GLY A 267 -31.61 -13.38 0.91
CA GLY A 267 -32.57 -12.43 1.48
C GLY A 267 -32.23 -10.98 1.16
N ALA A 268 -30.95 -10.61 1.19
CA ALA A 268 -30.50 -9.27 0.82
C ALA A 268 -30.76 -8.94 -0.65
N ILE A 269 -30.55 -9.91 -1.55
CA ILE A 269 -30.88 -9.76 -2.98
C ILE A 269 -32.39 -9.66 -3.18
N ALA A 270 -33.18 -10.51 -2.52
CA ALA A 270 -34.64 -10.45 -2.59
C ALA A 270 -35.18 -9.09 -2.12
N ALA A 271 -34.65 -8.56 -1.02
CA ALA A 271 -35.00 -7.25 -0.49
C ALA A 271 -34.66 -6.11 -1.47
N ALA A 272 -33.47 -6.16 -2.10
CA ALA A 272 -33.07 -5.16 -3.08
C ALA A 272 -33.93 -5.16 -4.36
N ILE A 273 -34.46 -6.32 -4.75
CA ILE A 273 -35.29 -6.49 -5.94
C ILE A 273 -36.78 -6.24 -5.62
N GLY A 274 -37.18 -6.30 -4.34
CA GLY A 274 -38.56 -6.09 -3.88
C GLY A 274 -39.40 -7.36 -3.86
N VAL A 275 -38.78 -8.54 -3.78
CA VAL A 275 -39.43 -9.85 -3.75
C VAL A 275 -39.80 -10.23 -2.31
N ARG A 276 -41.03 -10.68 -2.08
CA ARG A 276 -41.46 -11.24 -0.79
C ARG A 276 -41.14 -12.73 -0.76
N LEU A 277 -40.52 -13.17 0.33
CA LEU A 277 -40.15 -14.57 0.55
C LEU A 277 -41.09 -15.18 1.58
N ASP A 278 -41.63 -16.35 1.28
CA ASP A 278 -42.45 -17.13 2.21
C ASP A 278 -41.57 -17.96 3.17
N GLU A 279 -41.95 -18.07 4.44
CA GLU A 279 -41.15 -18.72 5.48
C GLU A 279 -41.06 -20.26 5.34
N GLU A 280 -41.99 -20.88 4.59
CA GLU A 280 -42.12 -22.35 4.50
C GLU A 280 -41.27 -22.99 3.38
N ARG A 281 -40.68 -22.19 2.48
CA ARG A 281 -39.90 -22.66 1.32
C ARG A 281 -38.45 -22.17 1.40
N SER A 282 -37.55 -22.89 0.72
CA SER A 282 -36.14 -22.45 0.55
C SER A 282 -36.07 -21.06 -0.07
N VAL A 283 -35.53 -20.09 0.68
CA VAL A 283 -35.36 -18.67 0.25
C VAL A 283 -34.62 -18.58 -1.09
N ARG A 284 -33.62 -19.43 -1.29
CA ARG A 284 -32.84 -19.49 -2.53
C ARG A 284 -33.70 -19.91 -3.72
N ASP A 285 -34.50 -20.95 -3.57
CA ASP A 285 -35.31 -21.47 -4.68
C ASP A 285 -36.42 -20.50 -5.05
N GLN A 286 -37.04 -19.86 -4.05
CA GLN A 286 -38.03 -18.80 -4.26
C GLN A 286 -37.42 -17.62 -5.02
N LEU A 287 -36.25 -17.14 -4.59
CA LEU A 287 -35.57 -16.04 -5.29
C LEU A 287 -35.29 -16.39 -6.75
N VAL A 288 -34.82 -17.60 -7.03
CA VAL A 288 -34.50 -18.04 -8.40
C VAL A 288 -35.77 -18.21 -9.24
N ASP A 289 -36.87 -18.68 -8.67
CA ASP A 289 -38.17 -18.76 -9.35
C ASP A 289 -38.65 -17.37 -9.77
N GLU A 290 -38.62 -16.40 -8.84
CA GLU A 290 -39.07 -15.02 -9.07
C GLU A 290 -38.16 -14.25 -10.05
N LEU A 291 -36.86 -14.51 -10.03
CA LEU A 291 -35.89 -13.98 -10.99
C LEU A 291 -36.06 -14.55 -12.40
N GLY A 292 -36.71 -15.71 -12.55
CA GLY A 292 -36.84 -16.43 -13.82
C GLY A 292 -37.52 -15.62 -14.92
N ASP A 293 -38.47 -14.77 -14.54
CA ASP A 293 -39.30 -13.98 -15.45
C ASP A 293 -38.79 -12.54 -15.69
N LEU A 294 -37.67 -12.15 -15.05
CA LEU A 294 -37.14 -10.78 -15.08
C LEU A 294 -35.94 -10.60 -16.04
N ASP A 295 -35.85 -9.44 -16.68
CA ASP A 295 -34.65 -8.92 -17.37
C ASP A 295 -33.97 -7.86 -16.49
N LEU A 296 -32.96 -8.33 -15.73
CA LEU A 296 -32.35 -7.62 -14.63
C LEU A 296 -30.82 -7.74 -14.63
N LEU A 297 -30.13 -6.66 -14.26
CA LEU A 297 -28.71 -6.70 -13.87
C LEU A 297 -28.58 -6.46 -12.37
N VAL A 298 -27.88 -7.35 -11.67
CA VAL A 298 -27.62 -7.22 -10.23
C VAL A 298 -26.13 -6.97 -9.98
N LEU A 299 -25.82 -5.83 -9.36
CA LEU A 299 -24.49 -5.53 -8.82
C LEU A 299 -24.38 -6.06 -7.39
N LEU A 300 -23.49 -7.03 -7.18
CA LEU A 300 -23.12 -7.58 -5.88
C LEU A 300 -21.81 -6.92 -5.42
N ASP A 301 -21.90 -5.93 -4.54
CA ASP A 301 -20.73 -5.17 -4.08
C ASP A 301 -20.12 -5.85 -2.84
N ASN A 302 -18.79 -5.97 -2.81
CA ASN A 302 -17.98 -6.50 -1.70
C ASN A 302 -18.20 -8.00 -1.40
N CYS A 303 -18.15 -8.85 -2.43
CA CYS A 303 -18.44 -10.29 -2.34
C CYS A 303 -17.41 -11.11 -1.53
N GLU A 304 -16.20 -10.59 -1.27
CA GLU A 304 -15.05 -11.38 -0.77
C GLU A 304 -15.29 -12.20 0.52
N HIS A 305 -16.27 -11.84 1.32
CA HIS A 305 -16.55 -12.45 2.63
C HIS A 305 -17.61 -13.54 2.61
N VAL A 306 -18.37 -13.64 1.51
CA VAL A 306 -19.50 -14.54 1.28
C VAL A 306 -19.40 -15.24 -0.08
N LEU A 307 -18.16 -15.42 -0.57
CA LEU A 307 -17.91 -15.96 -1.91
C LEU A 307 -18.56 -17.32 -2.13
N ASP A 308 -18.51 -18.22 -1.14
CA ASP A 308 -19.10 -19.56 -1.25
C ASP A 308 -20.61 -19.48 -1.50
N GLU A 309 -21.32 -18.66 -0.73
CA GLU A 309 -22.76 -18.47 -0.86
C GLU A 309 -23.14 -17.68 -2.12
N VAL A 310 -22.35 -16.67 -2.49
CA VAL A 310 -22.49 -15.96 -3.77
C VAL A 310 -22.28 -16.91 -4.94
N ALA A 311 -21.31 -17.82 -4.87
CA ALA A 311 -21.04 -18.80 -5.92
C ALA A 311 -22.22 -19.77 -6.11
N ILE A 312 -22.75 -20.31 -5.01
CA ILE A 312 -23.92 -21.21 -5.06
C ILE A 312 -25.14 -20.51 -5.68
N LEU A 313 -25.38 -19.25 -5.30
CA LEU A 313 -26.52 -18.48 -5.80
C LEU A 313 -26.32 -18.05 -7.26
N ALA A 314 -25.15 -17.52 -7.61
CA ALA A 314 -24.81 -17.11 -8.96
C ALA A 314 -24.91 -18.27 -9.94
N GLN A 315 -24.43 -19.46 -9.55
CA GLN A 315 -24.59 -20.67 -10.36
C GLN A 315 -26.07 -21.01 -10.61
N SER A 316 -26.92 -20.84 -9.61
CA SER A 316 -28.36 -21.13 -9.72
C SER A 316 -29.07 -20.13 -10.63
N ILE A 317 -28.79 -18.83 -10.46
CA ILE A 317 -29.36 -17.74 -11.27
C ILE A 317 -28.91 -17.86 -12.73
N VAL A 318 -27.61 -18.04 -12.97
CA VAL A 318 -27.08 -18.14 -14.34
C VAL A 318 -27.69 -19.32 -15.10
N ARG A 319 -27.96 -20.44 -14.41
CA ARG A 319 -28.57 -21.63 -15.02
C ARG A 319 -30.08 -21.50 -15.28
N ARG A 320 -30.83 -20.83 -14.40
CA ARG A 320 -32.31 -20.87 -14.40
C ARG A 320 -32.98 -19.57 -14.86
N CYS A 321 -32.28 -18.43 -14.81
CA CYS A 321 -32.85 -17.11 -15.10
C CYS A 321 -32.13 -16.47 -16.30
N PRO A 322 -32.45 -16.84 -17.56
CA PRO A 322 -31.61 -16.55 -18.73
C PRO A 322 -31.41 -15.06 -19.04
N GLN A 323 -32.32 -14.19 -18.60
CA GLN A 323 -32.27 -12.74 -18.80
C GLN A 323 -31.64 -11.98 -17.62
N VAL A 324 -31.24 -12.69 -16.56
CA VAL A 324 -30.56 -12.08 -15.40
C VAL A 324 -29.04 -12.15 -15.58
N SER A 325 -28.38 -11.02 -15.32
CA SER A 325 -26.92 -10.87 -15.34
C SER A 325 -26.40 -10.38 -13.99
N LEU A 326 -25.18 -10.79 -13.64
CA LEU A 326 -24.54 -10.49 -12.37
C LEU A 326 -23.20 -9.78 -12.60
N LEU A 327 -23.00 -8.66 -11.91
CA LEU A 327 -21.73 -7.95 -11.81
C LEU A 327 -21.28 -7.99 -10.34
N GLY A 328 -20.19 -8.67 -10.03
CA GLY A 328 -19.60 -8.70 -8.70
C GLY A 328 -18.42 -7.73 -8.57
N THR A 329 -18.23 -7.17 -7.37
CA THR A 329 -16.93 -6.62 -6.97
C THR A 329 -16.36 -7.46 -5.84
N SER A 330 -15.08 -7.82 -5.92
CA SER A 330 -14.44 -8.68 -4.94
C SER A 330 -12.93 -8.52 -4.95
N ARG A 331 -12.24 -9.06 -3.94
CA ARG A 331 -10.78 -9.25 -3.97
C ARG A 331 -10.35 -10.51 -4.69
N LEU A 332 -11.25 -11.50 -4.75
CA LEU A 332 -11.05 -12.81 -5.33
C LEU A 332 -12.14 -13.09 -6.36
N PRO A 333 -11.86 -13.88 -7.41
CA PRO A 333 -12.93 -14.37 -8.28
C PRO A 333 -13.91 -15.23 -7.49
N VAL A 334 -15.13 -15.37 -8.01
CA VAL A 334 -16.15 -16.27 -7.48
C VAL A 334 -15.83 -17.74 -7.79
N ASP A 335 -14.95 -17.97 -8.78
CA ASP A 335 -14.42 -19.26 -9.22
C ASP A 335 -15.50 -20.20 -9.77
N LEU A 336 -16.33 -19.66 -10.67
CA LEU A 336 -17.39 -20.42 -11.34
C LEU A 336 -17.11 -20.63 -12.84
N PRO A 337 -17.45 -21.81 -13.41
CA PRO A 337 -17.44 -21.99 -14.85
C PRO A 337 -18.40 -20.99 -15.54
N GLY A 338 -17.86 -20.19 -16.47
CA GLY A 338 -18.59 -19.12 -17.15
C GLY A 338 -18.50 -17.74 -16.49
N GLU A 339 -17.71 -17.60 -15.43
CA GLU A 339 -17.33 -16.29 -14.88
C GLU A 339 -16.28 -15.62 -15.79
N ALA A 340 -16.54 -14.36 -16.12
CA ALA A 340 -15.56 -13.47 -16.73
C ALA A 340 -14.93 -12.60 -15.64
N VAL A 341 -13.63 -12.76 -15.44
CA VAL A 341 -12.88 -12.00 -14.42
C VAL A 341 -12.29 -10.75 -15.06
N PHE A 342 -12.61 -9.58 -14.51
CA PHE A 342 -12.03 -8.30 -14.88
C PHE A 342 -11.01 -7.89 -13.80
N GLU A 343 -9.71 -8.04 -14.08
CA GLU A 343 -8.65 -7.62 -13.17
C GLU A 343 -8.45 -6.10 -13.23
N LEU A 344 -8.70 -5.43 -12.10
CA LEU A 344 -8.50 -4.00 -11.94
C LEU A 344 -7.15 -3.71 -11.28
N GLU A 345 -6.20 -3.27 -12.09
CA GLU A 345 -4.87 -2.87 -11.65
C GLU A 345 -4.87 -1.50 -10.94
N PRO A 346 -3.86 -1.18 -10.11
CA PRO A 346 -3.61 0.18 -9.64
C PRO A 346 -3.44 1.18 -10.79
N LEU A 347 -3.54 2.48 -10.50
CA LEU A 347 -3.46 3.50 -11.55
C LEU A 347 -2.10 3.51 -12.27
N GLY A 348 -2.12 3.93 -13.53
CA GLY A 348 -0.90 4.35 -14.23
C GLY A 348 -0.20 5.46 -13.46
N ARG A 349 1.12 5.61 -13.65
CA ARG A 349 1.91 6.65 -12.95
C ARG A 349 1.31 8.04 -13.18
N ASP A 350 1.02 8.37 -14.44
CA ASP A 350 0.49 9.69 -14.82
C ASP A 350 -0.94 9.90 -14.31
N ASP A 351 -1.76 8.85 -14.32
CA ASP A 351 -3.13 8.87 -13.79
C ASP A 351 -3.16 9.06 -12.26
N ALA A 352 -2.22 8.44 -11.54
CA ALA A 352 -2.07 8.62 -10.09
C ALA A 352 -1.68 10.07 -9.76
N VAL A 353 -0.76 10.66 -10.53
CA VAL A 353 -0.39 12.08 -10.41
C VAL A 353 -1.58 12.99 -10.71
N ALA A 354 -2.34 12.70 -11.77
CA ALA A 354 -3.54 13.45 -12.14
C ALA A 354 -4.61 13.39 -11.04
N LEU A 355 -4.85 12.21 -10.47
CA LEU A 355 -5.76 12.03 -9.33
C LEU A 355 -5.29 12.83 -8.12
N PHE A 356 -4.00 12.77 -7.78
CA PHE A 356 -3.43 13.52 -6.66
C PHE A 356 -3.69 15.02 -6.81
N ARG A 357 -3.38 15.60 -7.98
CA ARG A 357 -3.63 17.02 -8.28
C ARG A 357 -5.10 17.40 -8.18
N ALA A 358 -5.99 16.60 -8.74
CA ALA A 358 -7.43 16.88 -8.70
C ALA A 358 -8.02 16.85 -7.29
N ARG A 359 -7.33 16.22 -6.33
CA ARG A 359 -7.80 16.04 -4.95
C ARG A 359 -7.14 16.96 -3.94
N ALA A 360 -6.04 17.61 -4.33
CA ALA A 360 -5.32 18.58 -3.51
C ALA A 360 -6.11 19.88 -3.26
N GLY A 361 -7.18 20.15 -4.02
CA GLY A 361 -8.05 21.33 -3.86
C GLY A 361 -7.51 22.63 -4.46
N THR A 362 -6.18 22.81 -4.47
CA THR A 362 -5.42 23.79 -5.27
C THR A 362 -4.39 23.06 -6.11
N ASP A 363 -3.86 23.67 -7.18
CA ASP A 363 -2.75 23.04 -7.91
C ASP A 363 -1.51 23.04 -7.01
N PRO A 364 -1.11 21.88 -6.44
CA PRO A 364 -0.08 21.85 -5.42
C PRO A 364 1.31 22.06 -6.02
N ILE A 365 1.43 21.96 -7.34
CA ILE A 365 2.66 22.04 -8.10
C ILE A 365 2.33 22.65 -9.45
N GLY A 366 2.73 23.91 -9.68
CA GLY A 366 2.49 24.59 -10.96
C GLY A 366 2.97 23.75 -12.15
N THR A 367 2.35 23.96 -13.32
CA THR A 367 2.56 23.12 -14.52
C THR A 367 4.02 22.95 -14.97
N ASP A 368 4.91 23.90 -14.62
CA ASP A 368 6.32 23.91 -15.00
C ASP A 368 7.31 23.42 -13.93
N ASP A 369 6.84 23.10 -12.71
CA ASP A 369 7.71 22.60 -11.65
C ASP A 369 8.02 21.10 -11.81
N ARG A 370 9.18 20.84 -12.42
CA ARG A 370 9.71 19.49 -12.65
C ARG A 370 10.10 18.76 -11.37
N GLU A 371 10.49 19.46 -10.31
CA GLU A 371 10.88 18.81 -9.05
C GLU A 371 9.65 18.39 -8.26
N GLY A 372 8.65 19.27 -8.10
CA GLY A 372 7.39 18.90 -7.48
C GLY A 372 6.70 17.73 -8.19
N LEU A 373 6.73 17.71 -9.53
CA LEU A 373 6.24 16.57 -10.32
C LEU A 373 6.97 15.26 -9.99
N ARG A 374 8.30 15.29 -9.85
CA ARG A 374 9.08 14.13 -9.41
C ARG A 374 8.70 13.69 -8.00
N GLN A 375 8.50 14.63 -7.09
CA GLN A 375 8.12 14.33 -5.71
C GLN A 375 6.73 13.69 -5.61
N VAL A 376 5.71 14.23 -6.29
CA VAL A 376 4.38 13.61 -6.32
C VAL A 376 4.41 12.24 -7.00
N SER A 377 5.21 12.08 -8.06
CA SER A 377 5.39 10.76 -8.67
C SER A 377 5.97 9.74 -7.69
N ARG A 378 6.99 10.12 -6.91
CA ARG A 378 7.56 9.28 -5.84
C ARG A 378 6.53 8.98 -4.75
N ILE A 379 5.74 9.96 -4.32
CA ILE A 379 4.66 9.77 -3.35
C ILE A 379 3.65 8.73 -3.88
N CYS A 380 3.16 8.89 -5.11
CA CYS A 380 2.22 7.96 -5.73
C CYS A 380 2.79 6.54 -5.84
N ASP A 381 4.07 6.40 -6.20
CA ASP A 381 4.74 5.09 -6.24
C ASP A 381 4.82 4.44 -4.84
N ALA A 382 5.19 5.21 -3.81
CA ALA A 382 5.25 4.72 -2.44
C ALA A 382 3.88 4.31 -1.87
N LEU A 383 2.79 4.82 -2.45
CA LEU A 383 1.41 4.48 -2.13
C LEU A 383 0.85 3.35 -3.03
N ASP A 384 1.73 2.60 -3.70
CA ASP A 384 1.40 1.53 -4.65
C ASP A 384 0.43 1.99 -5.77
N ARG A 385 0.31 3.30 -6.01
CA ARG A 385 -0.63 3.94 -6.95
C ARG A 385 -2.09 3.55 -6.73
N LEU A 386 -2.46 3.23 -5.48
CA LEU A 386 -3.83 2.93 -5.10
C LEU A 386 -4.64 4.23 -4.99
N PRO A 387 -5.74 4.40 -5.76
CA PRO A 387 -6.57 5.60 -5.75
C PRO A 387 -6.90 6.11 -4.35
N LEU A 388 -7.41 5.25 -3.46
CA LEU A 388 -7.78 5.68 -2.11
C LEU A 388 -6.59 6.24 -1.32
N ALA A 389 -5.42 5.61 -1.42
CA ALA A 389 -4.21 6.08 -0.74
C ALA A 389 -3.73 7.42 -1.31
N VAL A 390 -3.81 7.58 -2.63
CA VAL A 390 -3.47 8.83 -3.34
C VAL A 390 -4.44 9.96 -2.95
N GLU A 391 -5.75 9.69 -2.88
CA GLU A 391 -6.75 10.67 -2.46
C GLU A 391 -6.52 11.14 -1.00
N LEU A 392 -6.14 10.22 -0.11
CA LEU A 392 -5.80 10.54 1.28
C LEU A 392 -4.54 11.41 1.37
N ALA A 393 -3.50 11.07 0.62
CA ALA A 393 -2.26 11.84 0.56
C ALA A 393 -2.47 13.25 0.02
N ALA A 394 -3.28 13.41 -1.03
CA ALA A 394 -3.63 14.72 -1.54
C ALA A 394 -4.39 15.57 -0.51
N GLY A 395 -5.25 14.93 0.31
CA GLY A 395 -5.99 15.59 1.38
C GLY A 395 -5.11 16.14 2.52
N CYS A 396 -3.86 15.67 2.65
CA CYS A 396 -2.90 16.18 3.64
C CYS A 396 -2.27 17.51 3.24
N LEU A 397 -2.40 17.94 1.98
CA LEU A 397 -1.87 19.21 1.52
C LEU A 397 -2.60 20.44 2.09
N VAL A 398 -3.68 20.20 2.84
CA VAL A 398 -4.32 21.24 3.66
C VAL A 398 -3.40 21.69 4.81
N SER A 399 -2.50 20.83 5.29
CA SER A 399 -1.65 21.08 6.46
C SER A 399 -0.16 20.85 6.23
N MET A 400 0.26 20.39 5.03
CA MET A 400 1.64 20.05 4.70
C MET A 400 2.00 20.46 3.27
N THR A 401 3.29 20.74 3.01
CA THR A 401 3.78 20.89 1.62
C THR A 401 4.02 19.52 0.95
N VAL A 402 4.20 19.53 -0.37
CA VAL A 402 4.55 18.31 -1.13
C VAL A 402 5.90 17.75 -0.68
N GLU A 403 6.86 18.62 -0.40
CA GLU A 403 8.19 18.25 0.10
C GLU A 403 8.09 17.60 1.48
N GLU A 404 7.33 18.20 2.39
CA GLU A 404 7.11 17.67 3.75
C GLU A 404 6.40 16.32 3.72
N LEU A 405 5.40 16.17 2.85
CA LEU A 405 4.70 14.90 2.64
C LEU A 405 5.61 13.84 1.99
N ALA A 406 6.45 14.24 1.04
CA ALA A 406 7.45 13.35 0.44
C ALA A 406 8.46 12.89 1.48
N ALA A 407 9.01 13.81 2.29
CA ALA A 407 9.92 13.48 3.38
C ALA A 407 9.25 12.57 4.43
N ALA A 408 7.99 12.84 4.79
CA ALA A 408 7.25 11.99 5.71
C ALA A 408 7.00 10.56 5.18
N ILE A 409 6.81 10.41 3.87
CA ILE A 409 6.55 9.11 3.23
C ILE A 409 7.86 8.34 2.94
N HIS A 410 8.93 9.04 2.59
CA HIS A 410 10.19 8.47 2.08
C HIS A 410 11.36 8.51 3.08
N ASP A 411 11.40 9.48 3.99
CA ASP A 411 12.61 9.89 4.72
C ASP A 411 12.47 9.72 6.24
N ARG A 412 12.27 8.47 6.66
CA ARG A 412 12.50 8.05 8.04
C ARG A 412 13.66 7.05 8.11
N PRO A 413 14.90 7.51 8.44
CA PRO A 413 16.11 6.69 8.46
C PRO A 413 16.19 5.67 9.62
N ASP A 414 15.12 5.48 10.38
CA ASP A 414 15.00 4.58 11.52
C ASP A 414 14.15 3.32 11.22
N GLY A 415 13.83 3.05 9.95
CA GLY A 415 13.15 1.81 9.55
C GLY A 415 11.76 1.59 10.18
N THR A 416 11.24 2.56 10.92
CA THR A 416 9.89 2.59 11.45
C THR A 416 8.95 3.05 10.33
N MET A 417 8.60 2.11 9.45
CA MET A 417 7.53 2.29 8.45
C MET A 417 6.12 2.40 9.07
N ASP A 418 6.02 2.64 10.38
CA ASP A 418 4.76 2.70 11.12
C ASP A 418 3.92 3.95 10.81
N ASP A 419 4.52 5.04 10.34
CA ASP A 419 3.87 6.35 10.44
C ASP A 419 3.32 6.91 9.12
N ARG A 420 3.40 6.19 7.98
CA ARG A 420 2.92 6.74 6.69
C ARG A 420 1.42 7.01 6.68
N PHE A 421 0.63 6.12 7.27
CA PHE A 421 -0.83 6.26 7.32
C PHE A 421 -1.28 6.95 8.59
N GLU A 422 -0.58 6.80 9.70
CA GLU A 422 -0.88 7.53 10.94
C GLU A 422 -0.67 9.05 10.72
N LEU A 423 0.32 9.46 9.92
CA LEU A 423 0.50 10.84 9.46
C LEU A 423 -0.61 11.31 8.50
N LEU A 424 -1.07 10.45 7.57
CA LEU A 424 -2.25 10.74 6.72
C LEU A 424 -3.57 10.84 7.52
N VAL A 425 -3.60 10.26 8.73
CA VAL A 425 -4.78 10.14 9.60
C VAL A 425 -4.82 11.22 10.67
N THR A 426 -3.67 11.66 11.19
CA THR A 426 -3.57 12.68 12.24
C THR A 426 -3.56 14.11 11.69
N GLY A 427 -3.18 14.32 10.43
CA GLY A 427 -3.08 15.64 9.81
C GLY A 427 -4.38 16.28 9.30
N SER A 428 -5.54 15.62 9.38
CA SER A 428 -6.79 16.08 8.78
C SER A 428 -8.04 15.84 9.65
N VAL A 429 -8.82 16.91 9.85
CA VAL A 429 -10.01 16.97 10.73
C VAL A 429 -11.21 16.16 10.18
N ALA A 430 -11.19 15.72 8.91
CA ALA A 430 -12.31 15.08 8.21
C ALA A 430 -12.16 13.57 7.94
N VAL A 431 -11.09 12.91 8.41
CA VAL A 431 -10.66 11.55 8.01
C VAL A 431 -11.14 10.35 8.87
N PRO A 432 -11.72 10.46 10.09
CA PRO A 432 -12.00 9.29 10.94
C PRO A 432 -12.86 8.17 10.30
N GLU A 433 -13.83 8.50 9.45
CA GLU A 433 -14.72 7.51 8.82
C GLU A 433 -14.07 6.71 7.69
N ARG A 434 -13.21 7.35 6.88
CA ARG A 434 -12.51 6.67 5.77
C ARG A 434 -11.30 5.86 6.24
N HIS A 435 -10.70 6.23 7.37
CA HIS A 435 -9.66 5.45 8.04
C HIS A 435 -10.20 4.15 8.67
N ARG A 436 -11.41 4.20 9.26
CA ARG A 436 -12.13 2.98 9.65
C ARG A 436 -12.31 2.07 8.45
N ALA A 437 -12.80 2.59 7.32
CA ALA A 437 -13.04 1.76 6.14
C ALA A 437 -11.78 1.00 5.64
N LEU A 438 -10.58 1.59 5.63
CA LEU A 438 -9.36 0.88 5.22
C LEU A 438 -8.87 -0.12 6.27
N THR A 439 -8.92 0.25 7.56
CA THR A 439 -8.50 -0.60 8.68
C THR A 439 -9.44 -1.79 8.84
N ASP A 440 -10.75 -1.54 8.82
CA ASP A 440 -11.82 -2.54 8.86
C ASP A 440 -11.68 -3.53 7.71
N LEU A 441 -11.31 -3.03 6.51
CA LEU A 441 -11.13 -3.83 5.31
C LEU A 441 -9.86 -4.72 5.39
N LEU A 442 -8.78 -4.28 6.04
CA LEU A 442 -7.59 -5.10 6.30
C LEU A 442 -7.84 -6.10 7.44
N GLU A 443 -8.50 -5.69 8.51
CA GLU A 443 -8.90 -6.56 9.64
C GLU A 443 -9.87 -7.65 9.20
N HIS A 444 -10.83 -7.30 8.36
CA HIS A 444 -11.76 -8.26 7.79
C HIS A 444 -11.04 -9.26 6.87
N GLY A 445 -10.19 -8.80 5.96
CA GLY A 445 -9.36 -9.68 5.12
C GLY A 445 -8.44 -10.60 5.92
N HIS A 446 -7.90 -10.12 7.04
CA HIS A 446 -7.09 -10.93 7.96
C HIS A 446 -7.91 -12.03 8.66
N ARG A 447 -9.16 -11.74 9.05
CA ARG A 447 -10.07 -12.73 9.67
C ARG A 447 -10.49 -13.84 8.72
N LEU A 448 -10.41 -13.63 7.40
CA LEU A 448 -10.75 -14.66 6.40
C LEU A 448 -9.62 -15.67 6.14
N LEU A 449 -8.38 -15.38 6.57
CA LEU A 449 -7.26 -16.29 6.44
C LEU A 449 -7.38 -17.46 7.43
N ASP A 450 -6.86 -18.62 7.06
CA ASP A 450 -6.66 -19.73 8.00
C ASP A 450 -5.62 -19.37 9.09
N PRO A 451 -5.61 -20.07 10.25
CA PRO A 451 -4.73 -19.72 11.37
C PRO A 451 -3.24 -19.66 11.00
N ASP A 452 -2.76 -20.59 10.16
CA ASP A 452 -1.35 -20.65 9.76
C ASP A 452 -1.00 -19.47 8.84
N ALA A 453 -1.88 -19.13 7.89
CA ALA A 453 -1.71 -17.96 7.04
C ALA A 453 -1.77 -16.64 7.82
N ARG A 454 -2.58 -16.54 8.90
CA ARG A 454 -2.60 -15.34 9.77
C ARG A 454 -1.27 -15.14 10.49
N VAL A 455 -0.73 -16.20 11.08
CA VAL A 455 0.59 -16.16 11.74
C VAL A 455 1.67 -15.85 10.71
N ALA A 456 1.64 -16.50 9.54
CA ALA A 456 2.60 -16.24 8.48
C ALA A 456 2.56 -14.78 8.00
N LEU A 457 1.37 -14.20 7.81
CA LEU A 457 1.23 -12.80 7.41
C LEU A 457 1.89 -11.86 8.44
N ARG A 458 1.60 -12.04 9.73
CA ARG A 458 2.22 -11.24 10.81
C ARG A 458 3.73 -11.39 10.81
N ARG A 459 4.25 -12.61 10.77
CA ARG A 459 5.68 -12.85 10.89
C ARG A 459 6.48 -12.46 9.66
N LEU A 460 5.93 -12.63 8.46
CA LEU A 460 6.58 -12.19 7.21
C LEU A 460 6.66 -10.66 7.11
N SER A 461 5.88 -9.93 7.91
CA SER A 461 5.90 -8.47 7.93
C SER A 461 7.22 -7.85 8.42
N VAL A 462 8.11 -8.65 9.03
CA VAL A 462 9.47 -8.22 9.41
C VAL A 462 10.36 -7.91 8.20
N TYR A 463 10.03 -8.45 7.01
CA TYR A 463 10.75 -8.19 5.75
C TYR A 463 10.26 -6.90 5.10
N ALA A 464 11.13 -5.89 5.03
CA ALA A 464 10.79 -4.59 4.46
C ALA A 464 10.88 -4.52 2.93
N ALA A 465 11.59 -5.47 2.32
CA ALA A 465 11.84 -5.57 0.88
C ALA A 465 11.40 -6.96 0.36
N PRO A 466 11.38 -7.19 -0.96
CA PRO A 466 11.05 -8.50 -1.51
C PRO A 466 11.90 -9.61 -0.87
N PHE A 467 11.28 -10.76 -0.60
CA PHE A 467 11.91 -11.90 0.05
C PHE A 467 11.58 -13.17 -0.72
N ASP A 468 12.44 -14.19 -0.66
CA ASP A 468 12.20 -15.46 -1.34
C ASP A 468 11.61 -16.52 -0.39
N ALA A 469 11.35 -17.72 -0.92
CA ALA A 469 10.80 -18.82 -0.13
C ALA A 469 11.72 -19.28 1.02
N THR A 470 13.05 -19.14 0.86
CA THR A 470 14.03 -19.48 1.89
C THR A 470 13.94 -18.50 3.05
N MET A 471 13.91 -17.20 2.77
CA MET A 471 13.69 -16.18 3.78
C MET A 471 12.34 -16.35 4.47
N ALA A 472 11.27 -16.62 3.71
CA ALA A 472 9.97 -16.87 4.31
C ALA A 472 10.02 -17.99 5.36
N SER A 473 10.75 -19.07 5.08
CA SER A 473 10.95 -20.19 6.01
C SER A 473 11.72 -19.83 7.28
N TRP A 474 12.44 -18.71 7.31
CA TRP A 474 13.11 -18.21 8.50
C TRP A 474 12.12 -17.57 9.48
N ALA A 475 11.03 -16.98 8.99
CA ALA A 475 10.03 -16.32 9.83
C ALA A 475 8.89 -17.26 10.27
N VAL A 476 8.50 -18.23 9.44
CA VAL A 476 7.32 -19.07 9.70
C VAL A 476 7.67 -20.47 10.26
N ASP A 477 6.77 -21.02 11.08
CA ASP A 477 6.88 -22.40 11.60
C ASP A 477 6.36 -23.45 10.60
N ALA A 478 5.32 -23.10 9.85
CA ALA A 478 4.68 -23.97 8.87
C ALA A 478 5.55 -24.12 7.59
N ARG A 479 5.18 -25.06 6.72
CA ARG A 479 5.78 -25.12 5.38
C ARG A 479 5.52 -23.79 4.67
N ALA A 480 6.58 -23.05 4.32
CA ALA A 480 6.47 -21.72 3.72
C ALA A 480 5.66 -21.74 2.40
N ALA A 481 5.82 -22.77 1.57
CA ALA A 481 5.17 -22.81 0.26
C ALA A 481 3.62 -22.77 0.30
N PRO A 482 2.91 -23.59 1.09
CA PRO A 482 1.47 -23.46 1.28
C PRO A 482 1.01 -22.07 1.71
N VAL A 483 1.61 -21.49 2.75
CA VAL A 483 1.17 -20.18 3.26
C VAL A 483 1.47 -19.07 2.26
N LEU A 484 2.59 -19.11 1.54
CA LEU A 484 2.90 -18.14 0.49
C LEU A 484 1.87 -18.22 -0.65
N ARG A 485 1.46 -19.43 -1.06
CA ARG A 485 0.39 -19.59 -2.05
C ARG A 485 -0.92 -18.98 -1.58
N THR A 486 -1.31 -19.23 -0.32
CA THR A 486 -2.53 -18.63 0.26
C THR A 486 -2.43 -17.12 0.27
N LEU A 487 -1.32 -16.54 0.76
CA LEU A 487 -1.16 -15.09 0.84
C LEU A 487 -1.11 -14.42 -0.54
N VAL A 488 -0.54 -15.08 -1.55
CA VAL A 488 -0.60 -14.61 -2.96
C VAL A 488 -2.02 -14.72 -3.50
N ALA A 489 -2.73 -15.83 -3.26
CA ALA A 489 -4.11 -16.01 -3.69
C ALA A 489 -5.00 -14.89 -3.13
N HIS A 490 -4.84 -14.56 -1.85
CA HIS A 490 -5.53 -13.46 -1.17
C HIS A 490 -5.00 -12.05 -1.55
N ARG A 491 -4.07 -11.95 -2.52
CA ARG A 491 -3.45 -10.71 -3.00
C ARG A 491 -2.82 -9.87 -1.88
N LEU A 492 -2.31 -10.54 -0.84
CA LEU A 492 -1.56 -9.93 0.27
C LEU A 492 -0.05 -9.86 -0.03
N LEU A 493 0.41 -10.72 -0.95
CA LEU A 493 1.75 -10.71 -1.53
C LEU A 493 1.67 -10.61 -3.05
N SER A 494 2.57 -9.84 -3.66
CA SER A 494 2.83 -9.86 -5.11
C SER A 494 4.03 -10.74 -5.43
N ILE A 495 4.09 -11.27 -6.65
CA ILE A 495 5.20 -12.09 -7.15
C ILE A 495 5.99 -11.32 -8.21
N GLU A 496 7.30 -11.29 -8.05
CA GLU A 496 8.25 -10.80 -9.05
C GLU A 496 9.22 -11.95 -9.40
N ARG A 497 9.42 -12.20 -10.71
CA ARG A 497 10.32 -13.25 -11.19
C ARG A 497 11.57 -12.62 -11.78
N ALA A 498 12.73 -12.87 -11.16
CA ALA A 498 14.02 -12.34 -11.59
C ALA A 498 15.11 -13.41 -11.47
N ALA A 499 15.94 -13.55 -12.51
CA ALA A 499 17.11 -14.44 -12.53
C ALA A 499 16.82 -15.88 -12.01
N GLY A 500 15.68 -16.47 -12.40
CA GLY A 500 15.29 -17.82 -11.97
C GLY A 500 14.78 -17.94 -10.52
N THR A 501 14.72 -16.84 -9.77
CA THR A 501 14.21 -16.79 -8.39
C THR A 501 12.83 -16.12 -8.35
N THR A 502 11.95 -16.64 -7.49
CA THR A 502 10.63 -16.04 -7.22
C THR A 502 10.71 -15.19 -5.97
N TRP A 503 10.50 -13.89 -6.13
CA TRP A 503 10.48 -12.90 -5.06
C TRP A 503 9.04 -12.57 -4.68
N TYR A 504 8.76 -12.58 -3.39
CA TYR A 504 7.48 -12.20 -2.81
C TYR A 504 7.63 -10.82 -2.18
N ARG A 505 6.71 -9.92 -2.48
CA ARG A 505 6.66 -8.60 -1.86
C ARG A 505 5.32 -8.43 -1.15
N MET A 506 5.37 -8.04 0.12
CA MET A 506 4.16 -7.65 0.84
C MET A 506 3.84 -6.20 0.51
N HIS A 507 2.59 -5.94 0.12
CA HIS A 507 2.12 -4.58 -0.12
C HIS A 507 2.27 -3.73 1.14
N ALA A 508 2.66 -2.46 0.99
CA ALA A 508 3.07 -1.63 2.12
C ALA A 508 1.99 -1.53 3.21
N ASN A 509 0.72 -1.37 2.79
CA ASN A 509 -0.43 -1.25 3.69
C ASN A 509 -0.71 -2.55 4.45
N VAL A 510 -0.58 -3.68 3.75
CA VAL A 510 -0.75 -5.01 4.34
C VAL A 510 0.38 -5.27 5.35
N ARG A 511 1.61 -4.88 5.01
CA ARG A 511 2.77 -5.03 5.90
C ARG A 511 2.61 -4.22 7.17
N HIS A 512 2.20 -2.96 7.04
CA HIS A 512 1.95 -2.09 8.19
C HIS A 512 0.91 -2.70 9.14
N PHE A 513 -0.25 -3.09 8.60
CA PHE A 513 -1.28 -3.78 9.38
C PHE A 513 -0.73 -5.05 10.07
N ALA A 514 0.00 -5.88 9.32
CA ALA A 514 0.58 -7.11 9.82
C ALA A 514 1.64 -6.87 10.91
N GLN A 515 2.45 -5.82 10.81
CA GLN A 515 3.43 -5.41 11.85
C GLN A 515 2.72 -4.95 13.12
N ARG A 516 1.65 -4.16 12.99
CA ARG A 516 0.84 -3.73 14.14
C ARG A 516 0.24 -4.93 14.87
N GLN A 517 -0.30 -5.90 14.12
CA GLN A 517 -0.79 -7.15 14.68
C GLN A 517 0.33 -8.01 15.29
N LEU A 518 1.51 -8.09 14.67
CA LEU A 518 2.65 -8.83 15.20
C LEU A 518 3.06 -8.29 16.58
N ARG A 519 3.08 -6.97 16.76
CA ARG A 519 3.37 -6.32 18.06
C ARG A 519 2.23 -6.48 19.06
N ALA A 520 0.99 -6.32 18.63
CA ALA A 520 -0.18 -6.50 19.49
C ALA A 520 -0.29 -7.93 20.05
N ASN A 521 0.27 -8.91 19.35
CA ASN A 521 0.35 -10.31 19.80
C ASN A 521 1.66 -10.66 20.52
N ASP A 522 2.54 -9.67 20.77
CA ASP A 522 3.87 -9.86 21.40
C ASP A 522 4.77 -10.90 20.69
N GLU A 523 4.61 -11.02 19.37
CA GLU A 523 5.32 -12.01 18.55
C GLU A 523 6.63 -11.46 17.96
N LEU A 524 6.87 -10.15 18.03
CA LEU A 524 7.99 -9.47 17.35
C LEU A 524 9.35 -10.02 17.77
N GLY A 525 9.65 -10.06 19.08
CA GLY A 525 10.95 -10.54 19.57
C GLY A 525 11.23 -11.99 19.21
N SER A 526 10.24 -12.87 19.39
CA SER A 526 10.38 -14.30 19.03
C SER A 526 10.59 -14.51 17.52
N THR A 527 9.94 -13.68 16.69
CA THR A 527 10.07 -13.74 15.23
C THR A 527 11.43 -13.24 14.78
N LEU A 528 11.87 -12.07 15.26
CA LEU A 528 13.20 -11.53 14.96
C LEU A 528 14.31 -12.47 15.42
N GLY A 529 14.25 -12.98 16.65
CA GLY A 529 15.25 -13.93 17.16
C GLY A 529 15.38 -15.19 16.30
N ARG A 530 14.25 -15.69 15.76
CA ARG A 530 14.26 -16.80 14.81
C ARG A 530 14.91 -16.41 13.48
N VAL A 531 14.50 -15.30 12.88
CA VAL A 531 15.01 -14.85 11.59
C VAL A 531 16.51 -14.58 11.69
N VAL A 532 16.97 -13.92 12.74
CA VAL A 532 18.40 -13.67 13.02
C VAL A 532 19.17 -14.96 13.15
N ARG A 533 18.69 -15.91 13.96
CA ARG A 533 19.35 -17.23 14.09
C ARG A 533 19.47 -17.94 12.75
N ARG A 534 18.39 -17.99 11.96
CA ARG A 534 18.39 -18.65 10.65
C ARG A 534 19.27 -17.95 9.62
N ALA A 535 19.30 -16.61 9.64
CA ALA A 535 20.19 -15.83 8.79
C ALA A 535 21.66 -16.13 9.13
N LEU A 536 22.02 -16.23 10.41
CA LEU A 536 23.36 -16.58 10.87
C LEU A 536 23.73 -18.06 10.64
N GLU A 537 22.75 -18.98 10.64
CA GLU A 537 22.95 -20.38 10.22
C GLU A 537 23.27 -20.47 8.72
N ALA A 538 22.55 -19.71 7.89
CA ALA A 538 22.77 -19.65 6.45
C ALA A 538 24.04 -18.87 6.07
N HIS A 539 24.39 -17.88 6.88
CA HIS A 539 25.51 -16.95 6.67
C HIS A 539 26.29 -16.75 7.98
N PRO A 540 27.11 -17.74 8.38
CA PRO A 540 27.90 -17.64 9.61
C PRO A 540 28.85 -16.46 9.58
N LEU A 541 29.00 -15.76 10.72
CA LEU A 541 29.91 -14.63 10.86
C LEU A 541 31.38 -15.01 10.61
N ASP A 542 31.74 -16.27 10.87
CA ASP A 542 33.08 -16.83 10.65
C ASP A 542 33.13 -17.72 9.39
N GLY A 543 32.09 -17.69 8.55
CA GLY A 543 32.01 -18.50 7.34
C GLY A 543 32.91 -18.00 6.21
N PRO A 544 33.11 -18.77 5.13
CA PRO A 544 33.80 -18.30 3.94
C PRO A 544 33.03 -17.15 3.26
N VAL A 545 33.77 -16.23 2.64
CA VAL A 545 33.22 -15.14 1.81
C VAL A 545 33.41 -15.52 0.34
N ASP A 546 32.50 -16.32 -0.18
CA ASP A 546 32.50 -16.80 -1.58
C ASP A 546 31.50 -16.04 -2.48
N ALA A 547 31.48 -16.36 -3.77
CA ALA A 547 30.60 -15.73 -4.74
C ALA A 547 29.11 -15.93 -4.38
N ALA A 548 28.75 -17.10 -3.83
CA ALA A 548 27.38 -17.40 -3.44
C ALA A 548 26.94 -16.55 -2.23
N PHE A 549 27.81 -16.38 -1.23
CA PHE A 549 27.61 -15.50 -0.08
C PHE A 549 27.38 -14.06 -0.52
N LEU A 550 28.20 -13.55 -1.43
CA LEU A 550 28.09 -12.19 -1.96
C LEU A 550 26.81 -11.97 -2.77
N GLN A 551 26.56 -12.84 -3.76
CA GLN A 551 25.38 -12.74 -4.63
C GLN A 551 24.09 -12.83 -3.82
N ARG A 552 24.04 -13.78 -2.88
CA ARG A 552 22.88 -13.94 -1.98
C ARG A 552 22.77 -12.74 -1.04
N GLY A 553 23.88 -12.33 -0.43
CA GLY A 553 23.93 -11.25 0.53
C GLY A 553 23.48 -9.90 -0.02
N GLU A 554 23.82 -9.59 -1.27
CA GLU A 554 23.35 -8.38 -1.96
C GLU A 554 21.81 -8.36 -2.05
N ALA A 555 21.21 -9.48 -2.44
CA ALA A 555 19.76 -9.59 -2.53
C ALA A 555 19.08 -9.54 -1.14
N LEU A 556 19.77 -9.99 -0.09
CA LEU A 556 19.26 -9.97 1.29
C LEU A 556 19.43 -8.62 1.98
N ARG A 557 20.39 -7.79 1.54
CA ARG A 557 20.86 -6.58 2.24
C ARG A 557 19.73 -5.65 2.70
N PRO A 558 18.72 -5.29 1.88
CA PRO A 558 17.65 -4.38 2.32
C PRO A 558 16.84 -4.96 3.49
N ASN A 559 16.59 -6.26 3.47
CA ASN A 559 15.90 -6.96 4.54
C ASN A 559 16.77 -7.11 5.79
N LEU A 560 18.06 -7.42 5.65
CA LEU A 560 18.98 -7.50 6.79
C LEU A 560 19.10 -6.13 7.51
N ARG A 561 19.16 -5.02 6.76
CA ARG A 561 19.14 -3.66 7.32
C ARG A 561 17.88 -3.42 8.15
N ALA A 562 16.70 -3.68 7.56
CA ALA A 562 15.43 -3.48 8.24
C ALA A 562 15.25 -4.37 9.49
N ILE A 563 15.75 -5.60 9.46
CA ILE A 563 15.75 -6.51 10.61
C ILE A 563 16.70 -6.00 11.70
N THR A 564 17.89 -5.51 11.33
CA THR A 564 18.88 -4.94 12.26
C THR A 564 18.28 -3.75 13.02
N GLU A 565 17.60 -2.87 12.30
CA GLU A 565 16.92 -1.71 12.89
C GLU A 565 15.79 -2.13 13.85
N GLN A 566 14.98 -3.11 13.48
CA GLN A 566 13.95 -3.65 14.39
C GLN A 566 14.56 -4.31 15.64
N CYS A 567 15.72 -4.96 15.51
CA CYS A 567 16.43 -5.55 16.64
C CYS A 567 17.01 -4.51 17.59
N LEU A 568 17.30 -3.29 17.12
CA LEU A 568 17.85 -2.21 17.96
C LEU A 568 17.02 -1.97 19.23
N VAL A 569 15.70 -2.04 19.10
CA VAL A 569 14.75 -1.82 20.21
C VAL A 569 14.47 -3.10 21.00
N VAL A 570 14.45 -4.25 20.33
CA VAL A 570 13.93 -5.51 20.89
C VAL A 570 15.03 -6.42 21.46
N ASP A 571 16.15 -6.54 20.76
CA ASP A 571 17.31 -7.36 21.13
C ASP A 571 18.60 -6.73 20.59
N PRO A 572 19.23 -5.84 21.37
CA PRO A 572 20.47 -5.17 20.97
C PRO A 572 21.63 -6.12 20.66
N VAL A 573 21.64 -7.33 21.21
CA VAL A 573 22.67 -8.33 20.92
C VAL A 573 22.45 -8.92 19.53
N ALA A 574 21.21 -9.26 19.19
CA ALA A 574 20.84 -9.68 17.84
C ALA A 574 21.13 -8.59 16.79
N MET A 575 20.85 -7.33 17.14
CA MET A 575 21.22 -6.16 16.32
C MET A 575 22.73 -6.15 16.04
N CYS A 576 23.59 -6.30 17.05
CA CYS A 576 25.04 -6.30 16.84
C CYS A 576 25.50 -7.41 15.89
N ARG A 577 24.96 -8.63 16.03
CA ARG A 577 25.29 -9.75 15.14
C ARG A 577 24.90 -9.47 13.69
N MET A 578 23.71 -8.92 13.47
CA MET A 578 23.24 -8.56 12.13
C MET A 578 24.01 -7.39 11.52
N ALA A 579 24.36 -6.39 12.33
CA ALA A 579 25.18 -5.25 11.90
C ALA A 579 26.59 -5.71 11.50
N VAL A 580 27.21 -6.64 12.23
CA VAL A 580 28.49 -7.25 11.83
C VAL A 580 28.36 -8.04 10.52
N LEU A 581 27.27 -8.80 10.33
CA LEU A 581 27.01 -9.50 9.07
C LEU A 581 26.88 -8.52 7.89
N LEU A 582 26.15 -7.42 8.06
CA LEU A 582 26.01 -6.35 7.06
C LEU A 582 27.35 -5.69 6.74
N ALA A 583 28.14 -5.38 7.76
CA ALA A 583 29.48 -4.81 7.60
C ALA A 583 30.41 -5.78 6.86
N ARG A 584 30.35 -7.09 7.16
CA ARG A 584 31.07 -8.13 6.40
C ARG A 584 30.63 -8.19 4.95
N LEU A 585 29.32 -8.12 4.68
CA LEU A 585 28.77 -8.15 3.33
C LEU A 585 29.25 -6.97 2.49
N GLY A 586 29.12 -5.76 3.00
CA GLY A 586 29.52 -4.59 2.23
C GLY A 586 31.04 -4.40 2.15
N TRP A 587 31.82 -4.85 3.16
CA TRP A 587 33.28 -4.97 3.02
C TRP A 587 33.67 -5.96 1.94
N ALA A 588 33.10 -7.17 1.99
CA ALA A 588 33.41 -8.21 1.01
C ALA A 588 33.06 -7.78 -0.42
N ALA A 589 31.99 -7.00 -0.56
CA ALA A 589 31.56 -6.39 -1.80
C ALA A 589 32.26 -5.06 -2.11
N PHE A 590 33.24 -4.58 -1.31
CA PHE A 590 33.94 -3.29 -1.47
C PHE A 590 33.01 -2.18 -1.97
N ASP A 591 31.86 -2.08 -1.30
CA ASP A 591 30.77 -1.23 -1.72
C ASP A 591 31.01 0.19 -1.20
N ALA A 592 31.21 1.14 -2.11
CA ALA A 592 31.36 2.56 -1.80
C ALA A 592 30.13 3.16 -1.08
N HIS A 593 29.02 2.43 -1.04
CA HIS A 593 27.77 2.81 -0.37
C HIS A 593 27.58 2.16 1.01
N LEU A 594 28.65 1.66 1.64
CA LEU A 594 28.57 1.24 3.04
C LEU A 594 28.15 2.43 3.92
N ASP A 595 26.95 2.38 4.48
CA ASP A 595 26.40 3.43 5.34
C ASP A 595 27.08 3.39 6.72
N LEU A 596 28.30 3.95 6.79
CA LEU A 596 29.12 4.03 8.01
C LEU A 596 28.42 4.83 9.11
N GLU A 597 27.56 5.78 8.74
CA GLU A 597 26.77 6.55 9.70
C GLU A 597 25.72 5.66 10.37
N GLN A 598 24.99 4.86 9.60
CA GLN A 598 24.05 3.86 10.14
C GLN A 598 24.77 2.84 11.04
N LEU A 599 25.92 2.30 10.61
CA LEU A 599 26.73 1.41 11.44
C LEU A 599 27.18 2.10 12.74
N GLY A 600 27.54 3.39 12.67
CA GLY A 600 27.85 4.24 13.82
C GLY A 600 26.68 4.38 14.80
N ARG A 601 25.45 4.58 14.30
CA ARG A 601 24.24 4.63 15.13
C ARG A 601 24.00 3.32 15.87
N TRP A 602 24.11 2.19 15.19
CA TRP A 602 23.98 0.87 15.80
C TRP A 602 25.11 0.59 16.82
N ALA A 603 26.35 0.93 16.49
CA ALA A 603 27.49 0.81 17.40
C ALA A 603 27.31 1.70 18.65
N ALA A 604 26.67 2.87 18.51
CA ALA A 604 26.42 3.75 19.64
C ALA A 604 25.49 3.13 20.70
N ALA A 605 24.52 2.33 20.24
CA ALA A 605 23.55 1.62 21.06
C ALA A 605 24.00 0.20 21.49
N ALA A 606 25.19 -0.24 21.07
CA ALA A 606 25.65 -1.60 21.32
C ALA A 606 25.89 -1.90 22.82
N PRO A 607 25.42 -3.04 23.35
CA PRO A 607 25.69 -3.45 24.73
C PRO A 607 27.15 -3.89 24.87
N LEU A 608 27.99 -3.01 25.43
CA LEU A 608 29.44 -3.18 25.44
C LEU A 608 29.96 -4.18 26.49
N ASP A 609 29.11 -4.58 27.45
CA ASP A 609 29.35 -5.70 28.35
C ASP A 609 29.37 -7.04 27.58
N ARG A 610 28.72 -7.09 26.41
CA ARG A 610 28.66 -8.27 25.55
C ARG A 610 29.76 -8.28 24.48
N PRO A 611 30.30 -9.47 24.12
CA PRO A 611 31.31 -9.58 23.07
C PRO A 611 30.80 -9.12 21.69
N GLU A 612 29.50 -9.31 21.39
CA GLU A 612 28.90 -8.88 20.12
C GLU A 612 28.93 -7.36 19.95
N GLY A 613 28.67 -6.61 21.02
CA GLY A 613 28.75 -5.16 20.99
C GLY A 613 30.17 -4.67 20.72
N ARG A 614 31.16 -5.30 21.38
CA ARG A 614 32.58 -5.00 21.13
C ARG A 614 33.02 -5.41 19.72
N ALA A 615 32.51 -6.51 19.17
CA ALA A 615 32.78 -6.94 17.80
C ALA A 615 32.24 -5.93 16.76
N LEU A 616 31.06 -5.37 17.00
CA LEU A 616 30.53 -4.30 16.14
C LEU A 616 31.41 -3.04 16.17
N LEU A 617 31.87 -2.62 17.35
CA LEU A 617 32.80 -1.50 17.48
C LEU A 617 34.12 -1.76 16.76
N ALA A 618 34.66 -2.97 16.90
CA ALA A 618 35.87 -3.40 16.21
C ALA A 618 35.71 -3.30 14.69
N GLN A 619 34.60 -3.84 14.16
CA GLN A 619 34.31 -3.80 12.73
C GLN A 619 34.11 -2.38 12.20
N LEU A 620 33.40 -1.52 12.94
CA LEU A 620 33.23 -0.11 12.57
C LEU A 620 34.56 0.65 12.57
N THR A 621 35.39 0.42 13.59
CA THR A 621 36.73 1.03 13.69
C THR A 621 37.61 0.67 12.50
N PHE A 622 37.61 -0.62 12.12
CA PHE A 622 38.33 -1.10 10.95
C PHE A 622 37.87 -0.39 9.68
N LEU A 623 36.57 -0.34 9.45
CA LEU A 623 36.00 0.28 8.25
C LEU A 623 36.22 1.79 8.20
N LEU A 624 36.13 2.51 9.33
CA LEU A 624 36.44 3.94 9.40
C LEU A 624 37.93 4.22 9.15
N SER A 625 38.82 3.33 9.60
CA SER A 625 40.27 3.44 9.35
C SER A 625 40.57 3.30 7.87
N LEU A 626 39.99 2.30 7.21
CA LEU A 626 40.08 2.14 5.75
C LEU A 626 39.47 3.31 4.99
N ALA A 627 38.40 3.88 5.54
CA ALA A 627 37.73 5.04 4.95
C ALA A 627 38.51 6.36 5.10
N GLY A 628 39.68 6.35 5.75
CA GLY A 628 40.44 7.56 6.07
C GLY A 628 39.80 8.46 7.13
N ARG A 629 38.67 8.06 7.72
CA ARG A 629 37.96 8.77 8.81
C ARG A 629 38.64 8.49 10.15
N THR A 630 39.92 8.82 10.22
CA THR A 630 40.84 8.42 11.30
C THR A 630 40.47 9.00 12.66
N ASP A 631 39.93 10.22 12.73
CA ASP A 631 39.46 10.83 13.98
C ASP A 631 38.30 10.03 14.61
N GLU A 632 37.33 9.64 13.78
CA GLU A 632 36.20 8.83 14.22
C GLU A 632 36.64 7.41 14.58
N ALA A 633 37.49 6.80 13.75
CA ALA A 633 38.09 5.50 14.04
C ALA A 633 38.81 5.50 15.39
N SER A 634 39.61 6.54 15.68
CA SER A 634 40.29 6.70 16.97
C SER A 634 39.31 6.79 18.13
N ALA A 635 38.23 7.56 18.00
CA ALA A 635 37.22 7.70 19.04
C ALA A 635 36.50 6.37 19.35
N TRP A 636 36.19 5.59 18.32
CA TRP A 636 35.57 4.27 18.45
C TRP A 636 36.54 3.23 19.03
N LEU A 637 37.81 3.26 18.62
CA LEU A 637 38.85 2.41 19.17
C LEU A 637 39.07 2.67 20.67
N ASP A 638 39.09 3.93 21.09
CA ASP A 638 39.19 4.29 22.51
C ASP A 638 37.99 3.78 23.31
N ARG A 639 36.78 3.87 22.73
CA ARG A 639 35.56 3.32 23.35
C ARG A 639 35.63 1.79 23.47
N TYR A 640 36.13 1.11 22.44
CA TYR A 640 36.37 -0.33 22.46
C TYR A 640 37.35 -0.71 23.58
N HIS A 641 38.51 -0.05 23.66
CA HIS A 641 39.52 -0.33 24.69
C HIS A 641 39.00 -0.11 26.11
N ARG A 642 38.32 1.01 26.37
CA ARG A 642 37.72 1.28 27.69
C ARG A 642 36.76 0.17 28.11
N SER A 643 35.93 -0.31 27.18
CA SER A 643 35.01 -1.43 27.45
C SER A 643 35.75 -2.75 27.68
N ALA A 644 36.73 -3.09 26.85
CA ALA A 644 37.49 -4.32 26.96
C ALA A 644 38.19 -4.43 28.33
N VAL A 645 38.82 -3.33 28.80
CA VAL A 645 39.46 -3.26 30.12
C VAL A 645 38.44 -3.43 31.26
N ALA A 646 37.27 -2.77 31.16
CA ALA A 646 36.24 -2.86 32.19
C ALA A 646 35.65 -4.27 32.36
N CYS A 647 35.65 -5.09 31.31
CA CYS A 647 35.11 -6.45 31.32
C CYS A 647 36.10 -7.51 31.86
N GLY A 648 37.35 -7.15 32.17
CA GLY A 648 38.29 -8.00 32.92
C GLY A 648 38.73 -9.31 32.25
N GLY A 649 38.55 -9.47 30.93
CA GLY A 649 38.98 -10.66 30.19
C GLY A 649 40.31 -10.46 29.45
N ASP A 650 41.10 -11.53 29.32
CA ASP A 650 42.30 -11.59 28.44
C ASP A 650 41.96 -11.74 26.93
N ASP A 651 40.65 -11.85 26.60
CA ASP A 651 40.12 -12.18 25.27
C ASP A 651 39.72 -10.96 24.39
N PRO A 652 39.14 -9.85 24.91
CA PRO A 652 38.74 -8.70 24.11
C PRO A 652 39.81 -7.62 23.89
N LEU A 653 41.08 -7.81 24.30
CA LEU A 653 42.16 -6.88 23.91
C LEU A 653 42.81 -7.26 22.57
N ARG A 654 42.68 -8.52 22.14
CA ARG A 654 43.38 -9.11 20.98
C ARG A 654 43.07 -8.45 19.63
N PRO A 655 41.80 -8.13 19.31
CA PRO A 655 41.48 -7.36 18.11
C PRO A 655 41.90 -5.88 18.20
N GLY A 656 41.98 -5.31 19.40
CA GLY A 656 42.20 -3.87 19.61
C GLY A 656 43.54 -3.35 19.09
N TRP A 657 44.63 -4.09 19.28
CA TRP A 657 45.95 -3.68 18.78
C TRP A 657 46.11 -3.90 17.27
N VAL A 658 45.42 -4.89 16.68
CA VAL A 658 45.34 -5.03 15.22
C VAL A 658 44.62 -3.81 14.62
N LEU A 659 43.49 -3.41 15.21
CA LEU A 659 42.75 -2.20 14.83
C LEU A 659 43.60 -0.94 15.02
N ARG A 660 44.37 -0.88 16.12
CA ARG A 660 45.32 0.21 16.34
C ARG A 660 46.39 0.27 15.25
N GLY A 661 46.92 -0.88 14.84
CA GLY A 661 47.85 -0.99 13.71
C GLY A 661 47.25 -0.44 12.42
N TYR A 662 46.02 -0.81 12.07
CA TYR A 662 45.30 -0.24 10.92
C TYR A 662 45.15 1.28 11.00
N LEU A 663 44.75 1.79 12.17
CA LEU A 663 44.60 3.22 12.39
C LEU A 663 45.95 3.95 12.29
N ASP A 664 47.02 3.39 12.84
CA ASP A 664 48.36 3.97 12.76
C ASP A 664 48.87 3.97 11.30
N ILE A 665 48.54 2.96 10.50
CA ILE A 665 48.81 2.95 9.04
C ILE A 665 48.05 4.07 8.34
N ALA A 666 46.74 4.19 8.58
CA ALA A 666 45.91 5.24 8.00
C ALA A 666 46.36 6.65 8.42
N LEU A 667 46.96 6.80 9.61
CA LEU A 667 47.55 8.05 10.11
C LEU A 667 48.97 8.31 9.58
N GLY A 668 49.54 7.44 8.74
CA GLY A 668 50.91 7.56 8.23
C GLY A 668 51.99 7.33 9.29
N ARG A 669 51.72 6.48 10.29
CA ARG A 669 52.61 6.16 11.42
C ARG A 669 53.05 4.70 11.42
N PRO A 670 53.68 4.18 10.34
CA PRO A 670 53.98 2.76 10.21
C PRO A 670 54.94 2.24 11.29
N GLY A 671 55.85 3.06 11.81
CA GLY A 671 56.73 2.67 12.92
C GLY A 671 55.99 2.41 14.24
N ALA A 672 54.92 3.15 14.51
CA ALA A 672 54.06 2.90 15.68
C ALA A 672 53.24 1.62 15.49
N ALA A 673 52.73 1.37 14.27
CA ALA A 673 52.05 0.12 13.93
C ALA A 673 52.97 -1.09 14.15
N ILE A 674 54.20 -1.07 13.62
CA ILE A 674 55.19 -2.14 13.80
C ILE A 674 55.49 -2.37 15.29
N ALA A 675 55.84 -1.30 16.02
CA ALA A 675 56.18 -1.41 17.44
C ALA A 675 55.02 -1.97 18.28
N GLY A 676 53.78 -1.55 17.96
CA GLY A 676 52.57 -2.03 18.61
C GLY A 676 52.29 -3.51 18.32
N LEU A 677 52.41 -3.94 17.07
CA LEU A 677 52.19 -5.34 16.67
C LEU A 677 53.30 -6.26 17.21
N ASP A 678 54.57 -5.86 17.13
CA ASP A 678 55.72 -6.63 17.63
C ASP A 678 55.66 -6.83 19.14
N ALA A 679 55.22 -5.81 19.90
CA ALA A 679 55.02 -5.92 21.33
C ALA A 679 54.01 -7.02 21.70
N HIS A 680 53.14 -7.44 20.77
CA HIS A 680 52.08 -8.43 20.99
C HIS A 680 52.22 -9.68 20.12
N ASP A 681 53.34 -9.87 19.40
CA ASP A 681 53.58 -11.03 18.52
C ASP A 681 53.56 -12.38 19.27
N HIS A 682 53.83 -12.34 20.58
CA HIS A 682 53.80 -13.49 21.47
C HIS A 682 52.38 -13.91 21.90
N VAL A 683 51.35 -13.12 21.59
CA VAL A 683 49.96 -13.41 21.99
C VAL A 683 49.35 -14.44 21.03
N PRO A 684 48.85 -15.59 21.51
CA PRO A 684 48.31 -16.62 20.65
C PRO A 684 46.99 -16.17 20.01
N LEU A 685 46.93 -16.21 18.68
CA LEU A 685 45.74 -15.87 17.88
C LEU A 685 45.30 -17.07 17.03
N PRO A 686 43.99 -17.20 16.73
CA PRO A 686 43.52 -18.03 15.63
C PRO A 686 44.20 -17.63 14.31
N ASP A 687 44.26 -18.57 13.35
CA ASP A 687 44.95 -18.36 12.07
C ASP A 687 44.49 -17.10 11.32
N GLU A 688 43.19 -16.77 11.38
CA GLU A 688 42.64 -15.52 10.80
C GLU A 688 43.17 -14.26 11.50
N GLY A 689 43.14 -14.22 12.84
CA GLY A 689 43.67 -13.09 13.60
C GLY A 689 45.17 -12.91 13.37
N ARG A 690 45.92 -14.01 13.31
CA ARG A 690 47.36 -13.99 13.02
C ARG A 690 47.66 -13.53 11.61
N MET A 691 46.90 -13.99 10.63
CA MET A 691 46.97 -13.49 9.26
C MET A 691 46.78 -11.97 9.23
N MET A 692 45.85 -11.44 10.02
CA MET A 692 45.58 -9.99 10.04
C MET A 692 46.65 -9.15 10.70
N VAL A 693 47.27 -9.63 11.77
CA VAL A 693 48.49 -9.02 12.32
C VAL A 693 49.59 -8.94 11.26
N LEU A 694 49.86 -10.06 10.58
CA LEU A 694 50.93 -10.15 9.59
C LEU A 694 50.67 -9.27 8.38
N TRP A 695 49.42 -9.20 7.92
CA TRP A 695 49.06 -8.33 6.82
C TRP A 695 49.29 -6.85 7.15
N VAL A 696 48.80 -6.37 8.31
CA VAL A 696 49.00 -4.98 8.74
C VAL A 696 50.47 -4.66 8.94
N ARG A 697 51.23 -5.59 9.54
CA ARG A 697 52.67 -5.41 9.73
C ARG A 697 53.43 -5.38 8.41
N SER A 698 53.03 -6.22 7.45
CA SER A 698 53.58 -6.19 6.09
C SER A 698 53.35 -4.84 5.42
N THR A 699 52.13 -4.31 5.44
CA THR A 699 51.81 -2.96 4.93
C THR A 699 52.65 -1.89 5.63
N ALA A 700 52.84 -1.99 6.94
CA ALA A 700 53.71 -1.08 7.69
C ALA A 700 55.18 -1.15 7.22
N HIS A 701 55.70 -2.36 7.01
CA HIS A 701 57.04 -2.57 6.50
C HIS A 701 57.21 -2.00 5.08
N ALA A 702 56.22 -2.18 4.21
CA ALA A 702 56.18 -1.59 2.88
C ALA A 702 56.33 -0.06 2.93
N MET A 703 55.54 0.62 3.77
CA MET A 703 55.60 2.09 3.93
C MET A 703 56.96 2.58 4.47
N THR A 704 57.68 1.75 5.22
CA THR A 704 59.03 2.06 5.72
C THR A 704 60.16 1.65 4.75
N GLY A 705 59.83 0.90 3.68
CA GLY A 705 60.79 0.35 2.73
C GLY A 705 61.54 -0.90 3.20
N ASP A 706 61.16 -1.55 4.31
CA ASP A 706 61.77 -2.81 4.77
C ASP A 706 61.19 -4.02 4.03
N ARG A 707 61.67 -4.20 2.80
CA ARG A 707 61.15 -5.19 1.86
C ARG A 707 61.33 -6.64 2.30
N THR A 708 62.36 -6.91 3.12
CA THR A 708 62.65 -8.29 3.54
C THR A 708 61.60 -8.78 4.54
N ARG A 709 61.24 -7.92 5.50
CA ARG A 709 60.24 -8.25 6.52
C ARG A 709 58.83 -8.25 5.96
N GLU A 710 58.53 -7.28 5.09
CA GLU A 710 57.28 -7.24 4.33
C GLU A 710 57.00 -8.59 3.65
N LEU A 711 57.90 -9.06 2.78
CA LEU A 711 57.72 -10.33 2.06
C LEU A 711 57.57 -11.53 2.99
N ALA A 712 58.34 -11.56 4.08
CA ALA A 712 58.27 -12.65 5.05
C ALA A 712 56.90 -12.72 5.74
N ASP A 713 56.33 -11.57 6.12
CA ASP A 713 55.01 -11.50 6.73
C ASP A 713 53.90 -11.81 5.72
N GLU A 714 53.98 -11.26 4.50
CA GLU A 714 53.01 -11.46 3.42
C GLU A 714 52.88 -12.95 3.03
N GLU A 715 54.00 -13.68 2.91
CA GLU A 715 54.00 -15.12 2.60
C GLU A 715 53.35 -15.97 3.69
N VAL A 716 53.59 -15.63 4.96
CA VAL A 716 52.97 -16.34 6.08
C VAL A 716 51.48 -16.02 6.14
N ALA A 717 51.10 -14.75 5.97
CA ALA A 717 49.71 -14.33 5.88
C ALA A 717 48.98 -15.08 4.77
N LEU A 718 49.58 -15.19 3.57
CA LEU A 718 48.98 -15.90 2.44
C LEU A 718 48.77 -17.39 2.72
N ARG A 719 49.74 -18.05 3.36
CA ARG A 719 49.59 -19.47 3.79
C ARG A 719 48.44 -19.65 4.78
N LEU A 720 48.29 -18.72 5.73
CA LEU A 720 47.19 -18.75 6.69
C LEU A 720 45.86 -18.48 6.01
N ALA A 721 45.77 -17.48 5.13
CA ALA A 721 44.58 -17.17 4.34
C ALA A 721 44.08 -18.38 3.53
N ARG A 722 45.00 -19.10 2.85
CA ARG A 722 44.68 -20.33 2.12
C ARG A 722 44.19 -21.45 3.03
N ARG A 723 44.77 -21.60 4.22
CA ARG A 723 44.39 -22.64 5.18
C ARG A 723 43.00 -22.38 5.78
N VAL A 724 42.68 -21.12 6.07
CA VAL A 724 41.38 -20.70 6.60
C VAL A 724 40.31 -20.67 5.49
N GLY A 725 40.72 -20.59 4.22
CA GLY A 725 39.81 -20.53 3.08
C GLY A 725 39.27 -19.13 2.79
N LEU A 726 40.01 -18.09 3.19
CA LEU A 726 39.66 -16.68 2.97
C LEU A 726 40.10 -16.25 1.56
N ALA A 727 39.32 -16.64 0.55
CA ALA A 727 39.65 -16.40 -0.87
C ALA A 727 39.90 -14.92 -1.22
N ASN A 728 39.27 -14.00 -0.48
CA ASN A 728 39.49 -12.56 -0.59
C ASN A 728 40.88 -12.14 -0.12
N ALA A 729 41.28 -12.58 1.07
CA ALA A 729 42.60 -12.30 1.61
C ALA A 729 43.68 -12.95 0.72
N VAL A 730 43.42 -14.14 0.18
CA VAL A 730 44.31 -14.79 -0.78
C VAL A 730 44.53 -13.93 -2.02
N ALA A 731 43.48 -13.42 -2.66
CA ALA A 731 43.62 -12.59 -3.86
C ALA A 731 44.41 -11.30 -3.60
N VAL A 732 44.12 -10.60 -2.49
CA VAL A 732 44.82 -9.37 -2.12
C VAL A 732 46.30 -9.63 -1.82
N LEU A 733 46.61 -10.64 -1.01
CA LEU A 733 47.99 -10.99 -0.64
C LEU A 733 48.77 -11.53 -1.85
N GLU A 734 48.13 -12.28 -2.76
CA GLU A 734 48.75 -12.71 -4.02
C GLU A 734 49.08 -11.50 -4.90
N GLY A 735 48.14 -10.57 -5.08
CA GLY A 735 48.37 -9.35 -5.84
C GLY A 735 49.51 -8.50 -5.28
N ASN A 736 49.59 -8.34 -3.96
CA ASN A 736 50.70 -7.65 -3.31
C ASN A 736 52.04 -8.35 -3.60
N LEU A 737 52.11 -9.67 -3.49
CA LEU A 737 53.32 -10.42 -3.85
C LEU A 737 53.69 -10.27 -5.34
N VAL A 738 52.71 -10.22 -6.24
CA VAL A 738 52.94 -10.00 -7.68
C VAL A 738 53.62 -8.66 -7.93
N GLU A 739 53.08 -7.59 -7.37
CA GLU A 739 53.69 -6.26 -7.44
C GLU A 739 55.11 -6.29 -6.87
N ARG A 740 55.32 -7.02 -5.77
CA ARG A 740 56.62 -7.08 -5.13
C ARG A 740 57.64 -7.85 -5.96
N HIS A 741 57.25 -8.94 -6.61
CA HIS A 741 58.09 -9.63 -7.58
C HIS A 741 58.36 -8.79 -8.82
N ALA A 742 57.38 -7.99 -9.28
CA ALA A 742 57.56 -7.10 -10.42
C ALA A 742 58.70 -6.09 -10.19
N THR A 743 58.93 -5.63 -8.96
CA THR A 743 60.07 -4.75 -8.64
C THR A 743 61.44 -5.41 -8.85
N VAL A 744 61.51 -6.74 -8.86
CA VAL A 744 62.75 -7.51 -9.04
C VAL A 744 62.89 -8.06 -10.46
N SER A 745 61.81 -8.61 -11.03
CA SER A 745 61.82 -9.29 -12.33
C SER A 745 61.16 -8.51 -13.48
N GLY A 746 60.63 -7.31 -13.19
CA GLY A 746 59.91 -6.46 -14.14
C GLY A 746 58.44 -6.86 -14.34
N TRP A 747 57.58 -5.88 -14.67
CA TRP A 747 56.14 -6.12 -14.81
C TRP A 747 55.76 -7.05 -15.96
N ARG A 748 56.55 -7.08 -17.05
CA ARG A 748 56.34 -8.01 -18.15
C ARG A 748 56.25 -9.47 -17.68
N SER A 749 57.19 -9.89 -16.81
CA SER A 749 57.25 -11.26 -16.29
C SER A 749 56.06 -11.65 -15.39
N GLN A 750 55.28 -10.66 -14.95
CA GLN A 750 54.18 -10.83 -14.02
C GLN A 750 52.80 -10.84 -14.70
N ALA A 751 52.73 -10.66 -16.04
CA ALA A 751 51.46 -10.58 -16.76
C ALA A 751 50.52 -11.78 -16.49
N GLY A 752 51.07 -13.00 -16.46
CA GLY A 752 50.29 -14.20 -16.15
C GLY A 752 49.77 -14.23 -14.71
N ALA A 753 50.58 -13.79 -13.75
CA ALA A 753 50.19 -13.77 -12.34
C ALA A 753 49.11 -12.72 -12.07
N VAL A 754 49.20 -11.52 -12.68
CA VAL A 754 48.13 -10.51 -12.61
C VAL A 754 46.83 -11.04 -13.24
N LEU A 755 46.93 -11.74 -14.38
CA LEU A 755 45.76 -12.35 -15.04
C LEU A 755 45.09 -13.41 -14.16
N ASP A 756 45.88 -14.27 -13.51
CA ASP A 756 45.36 -15.30 -12.60
C ASP A 756 44.63 -14.70 -11.40
N VAL A 757 45.15 -13.59 -10.85
CA VAL A 757 44.49 -12.86 -9.75
C VAL A 757 43.18 -12.25 -10.24
N ILE A 758 43.16 -11.61 -11.41
CA ILE A 758 41.94 -11.05 -12.02
C ILE A 758 40.89 -12.15 -12.26
N ASP A 759 41.26 -13.28 -12.86
CA ASP A 759 40.34 -14.38 -13.15
C ASP A 759 39.74 -14.95 -11.87
N ARG A 760 40.55 -15.12 -10.82
CA ARG A 760 40.06 -15.54 -9.50
C ARG A 760 39.09 -14.52 -8.90
N MET A 761 39.35 -13.23 -9.04
CA MET A 761 38.48 -12.17 -8.53
C MET A 761 37.16 -12.07 -9.32
N ILE A 762 37.19 -12.34 -10.63
CA ILE A 762 35.99 -12.50 -11.46
C ILE A 762 35.16 -13.69 -10.98
N ASP A 763 35.79 -14.85 -10.78
CA ASP A 763 35.10 -16.07 -10.30
C ASP A 763 34.48 -15.88 -8.91
N LEU A 764 35.08 -15.03 -8.07
CA LEU A 764 34.56 -14.66 -6.76
C LEU A 764 33.40 -13.63 -6.83
N GLY A 765 33.01 -13.15 -8.01
CA GLY A 765 31.89 -12.22 -8.21
C GLY A 765 32.09 -10.87 -7.55
N ARG A 766 33.31 -10.34 -7.54
CA ARG A 766 33.70 -9.17 -6.73
C ARG A 766 33.34 -7.84 -7.36
N SER A 767 33.25 -6.80 -6.53
CA SER A 767 33.08 -5.44 -7.03
C SER A 767 34.36 -4.90 -7.63
N VAL A 768 34.18 -3.82 -8.37
CA VAL A 768 35.18 -3.20 -9.22
C VAL A 768 36.28 -2.53 -8.39
N GLY A 769 35.96 -2.07 -7.17
CA GLY A 769 36.90 -1.43 -6.25
C GLY A 769 38.09 -2.32 -5.87
N LEU A 770 37.86 -3.61 -5.65
CA LEU A 770 38.92 -4.59 -5.37
C LEU A 770 39.81 -4.84 -6.59
N MET A 771 39.21 -4.80 -7.78
CA MET A 771 39.93 -5.01 -9.04
C MET A 771 40.67 -3.76 -9.51
N LEU A 772 40.52 -2.59 -8.85
CA LEU A 772 41.23 -1.37 -9.23
C LEU A 772 42.75 -1.51 -9.11
N ALA A 773 43.22 -2.14 -8.03
CA ALA A 773 44.65 -2.42 -7.88
C ALA A 773 45.14 -3.33 -9.02
N GLU A 774 44.36 -4.35 -9.41
CA GLU A 774 44.73 -5.24 -10.51
C GLU A 774 44.62 -4.60 -11.90
N THR A 775 43.63 -3.73 -12.13
CA THR A 775 43.51 -2.97 -13.38
C THR A 775 44.63 -1.94 -13.50
N TRP A 776 45.07 -1.36 -12.38
CA TRP A 776 46.26 -0.53 -12.31
C TRP A 776 47.51 -1.32 -12.67
N ARG A 777 47.71 -2.49 -12.04
CA ARG A 777 48.81 -3.43 -12.34
C ARG A 777 48.78 -3.87 -13.80
N ALA A 778 47.60 -4.15 -14.36
CA ALA A 778 47.44 -4.45 -15.78
C ALA A 778 47.87 -3.29 -16.68
N GLY A 779 47.54 -2.05 -16.30
CA GLY A 779 48.01 -0.84 -16.98
C GLY A 779 49.53 -0.73 -16.98
N ARG A 780 50.17 -1.09 -15.86
CA ARG A 780 51.63 -1.11 -15.74
C ARG A 780 52.28 -2.21 -16.60
N VAL A 781 51.70 -3.41 -16.62
CA VAL A 781 52.12 -4.49 -17.55
C VAL A 781 52.00 -4.04 -19.00
N ALA A 782 50.90 -3.37 -19.38
CA ALA A 782 50.70 -2.84 -20.72
C ALA A 782 51.76 -1.79 -21.10
N TYR A 783 52.12 -0.90 -20.16
CA TYR A 783 53.17 0.08 -20.38
C TYR A 783 54.55 -0.58 -20.63
N ASP A 784 54.98 -1.48 -19.73
CA ASP A 784 56.28 -2.16 -19.82
C ASP A 784 56.39 -3.11 -21.04
N THR A 785 55.26 -3.49 -21.64
CA THR A 785 55.19 -4.35 -22.84
C THR A 785 55.00 -3.58 -24.14
N GLY A 786 55.07 -2.24 -24.11
CA GLY A 786 55.02 -1.40 -25.31
C GLY A 786 53.62 -1.13 -25.84
N ARG A 787 52.59 -1.20 -24.99
CA ARG A 787 51.17 -0.91 -25.31
C ARG A 787 50.69 0.37 -24.60
N PRO A 788 51.22 1.56 -24.94
CA PRO A 788 50.97 2.79 -24.18
C PRO A 788 49.51 3.29 -24.23
N GLN A 789 48.75 2.99 -25.29
CA GLN A 789 47.34 3.36 -25.39
C GLN A 789 46.45 2.51 -24.46
N ASP A 790 46.73 1.21 -24.38
CA ASP A 790 46.05 0.30 -23.45
C ASP A 790 46.37 0.67 -21.99
N ALA A 791 47.65 0.97 -21.72
CA ALA A 791 48.12 1.45 -20.42
C ALA A 791 47.41 2.76 -20.02
N TRP A 792 47.33 3.74 -20.93
CA TRP A 792 46.62 4.98 -20.67
C TRP A 792 45.14 4.76 -20.37
N THR A 793 44.47 3.90 -21.13
CA THR A 793 43.04 3.58 -20.93
C THR A 793 42.80 2.93 -19.57
N LEU A 794 43.64 1.97 -19.18
CA LEU A 794 43.54 1.28 -17.88
C LEU A 794 43.83 2.20 -16.70
N LEU A 795 44.92 2.95 -16.75
CA LEU A 795 45.34 3.81 -15.63
C LEU A 795 44.38 5.00 -15.46
N SER A 796 43.99 5.68 -16.55
CA SER A 796 43.04 6.80 -16.47
C SER A 796 41.65 6.39 -15.98
N SER A 797 41.16 5.22 -16.42
CA SER A 797 39.93 4.64 -15.91
C SER A 797 40.04 4.29 -14.43
N SER A 798 41.17 3.74 -14.00
CA SER A 798 41.41 3.41 -12.59
C SER A 798 41.47 4.67 -11.71
N VAL A 799 42.12 5.75 -12.16
CA VAL A 799 42.10 7.07 -11.47
C VAL A 799 40.67 7.62 -11.38
N ALA A 800 39.92 7.59 -12.47
CA ALA A 800 38.55 8.11 -12.49
C ALA A 800 37.63 7.40 -11.49
N VAL A 801 37.84 6.09 -11.27
CA VAL A 801 37.11 5.34 -10.24
C VAL A 801 37.65 5.63 -8.83
N MET A 802 38.96 5.82 -8.64
CA MET A 802 39.54 6.20 -7.34
C MET A 802 39.07 7.59 -6.87
N ASP A 803 38.81 8.51 -7.80
CA ASP A 803 38.28 9.84 -7.48
C ASP A 803 36.78 9.82 -7.09
N GLN A 804 36.09 8.67 -7.19
CA GLN A 804 34.69 8.54 -6.79
C GLN A 804 34.55 8.48 -5.25
N PRO A 805 33.54 9.16 -4.67
CA PRO A 805 33.29 9.11 -3.23
C PRO A 805 33.07 7.66 -2.75
N GLY A 806 33.81 7.23 -1.72
CA GLY A 806 33.65 5.92 -1.09
C GLY A 806 34.53 4.80 -1.68
N VAL A 807 35.34 5.08 -2.70
CA VAL A 807 36.38 4.15 -3.18
C VAL A 807 37.66 4.39 -2.37
N TYR A 808 38.11 3.37 -1.63
CA TYR A 808 39.28 3.45 -0.77
C TYR A 808 40.39 2.54 -1.30
N VAL A 809 41.47 3.14 -1.81
CA VAL A 809 42.68 2.44 -2.23
C VAL A 809 43.82 2.89 -1.33
N LEU A 810 44.59 1.93 -0.81
CA LEU A 810 45.85 2.23 -0.14
C LEU A 810 46.84 2.64 -1.25
N ASP A 811 47.13 3.93 -1.32
CA ASP A 811 48.11 4.50 -2.24
C ASP A 811 49.53 4.10 -1.79
N ASP A 812 50.17 3.21 -2.56
CA ASP A 812 51.54 2.76 -2.33
C ASP A 812 52.59 3.62 -3.08
N GLY A 813 52.20 4.75 -3.69
CA GLY A 813 53.11 5.82 -4.14
C GLY A 813 54.09 5.48 -5.28
N GLY A 814 53.99 4.29 -5.88
CA GLY A 814 55.02 3.77 -6.80
C GLY A 814 54.92 4.19 -8.28
N ASP A 815 53.73 4.53 -8.80
CA ASP A 815 53.48 4.56 -10.26
C ASP A 815 52.89 5.86 -10.83
N HIS A 816 52.79 6.93 -10.03
CA HIS A 816 52.34 8.24 -10.51
C HIS A 816 53.22 8.81 -11.64
N ALA A 817 54.49 8.41 -11.72
CA ALA A 817 55.40 8.84 -12.77
C ALA A 817 54.98 8.34 -14.17
N VAL A 818 54.56 7.08 -14.30
CA VAL A 818 54.08 6.51 -15.58
C VAL A 818 52.76 7.15 -15.98
N PHE A 819 51.86 7.35 -15.03
CA PHE A 819 50.61 8.04 -15.30
C PHE A 819 50.85 9.47 -15.80
N ALA A 820 51.72 10.24 -15.13
CA ALA A 820 52.07 11.60 -15.52
C ALA A 820 52.76 11.67 -16.90
N GLU A 821 53.63 10.70 -17.22
CA GLU A 821 54.24 10.59 -18.54
C GLU A 821 53.20 10.35 -19.64
N LEU A 822 52.31 9.37 -19.46
CA LEU A 822 51.25 9.07 -20.43
C LEU A 822 50.29 10.25 -20.58
N GLN A 823 49.96 10.94 -19.49
CA GLN A 823 49.15 12.16 -19.52
C GLN A 823 49.82 13.27 -20.34
N ALA A 824 51.14 13.45 -20.20
CA ALA A 824 51.90 14.41 -21.01
C ALA A 824 51.91 14.04 -22.50
N ARG A 825 52.00 12.75 -22.83
CA ARG A 825 51.94 12.25 -24.22
C ARG A 825 50.56 12.43 -24.86
N VAL A 826 49.48 12.37 -24.08
CA VAL A 826 48.15 12.75 -24.56
C VAL A 826 48.04 14.26 -24.77
N ALA A 827 48.58 15.06 -23.84
CA ALA A 827 48.58 16.52 -23.95
C ALA A 827 49.37 17.03 -25.16
N SER A 828 50.44 16.33 -25.57
CA SER A 828 51.21 16.62 -26.78
C SER A 828 50.59 16.08 -28.07
N GLY A 829 49.51 15.30 -27.99
CA GLY A 829 48.85 14.66 -29.14
C GLY A 829 49.53 13.39 -29.66
N GLU A 830 50.51 12.85 -28.93
CA GLU A 830 51.20 11.60 -29.27
C GLU A 830 50.34 10.36 -28.98
N LEU A 831 49.49 10.43 -27.95
CA LEU A 831 48.49 9.41 -27.60
C LEU A 831 47.07 9.96 -27.74
N ALA A 832 46.12 9.10 -28.09
CA ALA A 832 44.73 9.49 -28.18
C ALA A 832 44.11 9.59 -26.77
N PRO A 833 43.20 10.56 -26.52
CA PRO A 833 42.42 10.57 -25.28
C PRO A 833 41.62 9.26 -25.15
N ALA A 834 41.54 8.73 -23.94
CA ALA A 834 40.77 7.53 -23.64
C ALA A 834 39.38 7.92 -23.14
N THR A 835 38.36 7.15 -23.51
CA THR A 835 37.06 7.18 -22.85
C THR A 835 37.19 6.35 -21.56
N PRO A 836 36.93 6.92 -20.37
CA PRO A 836 37.00 6.17 -19.12
C PRO A 836 36.05 4.97 -19.16
N LEU A 837 36.58 3.79 -18.82
CA LEU A 837 35.80 2.59 -18.60
C LEU A 837 35.47 2.48 -17.11
N GLU A 838 34.27 2.03 -16.81
CA GLU A 838 33.82 1.81 -15.44
C GLU A 838 33.33 0.39 -15.25
N GLY A 839 33.22 -0.02 -14.00
CA GLY A 839 32.57 -1.27 -13.67
C GLY A 839 33.27 -2.50 -14.27
N TRP A 840 32.46 -3.47 -14.69
CA TRP A 840 32.95 -4.71 -15.31
C TRP A 840 33.56 -4.52 -16.70
N ASP A 841 33.30 -3.39 -17.37
CA ASP A 841 33.91 -3.09 -18.67
C ASP A 841 35.41 -2.83 -18.53
N LEU A 842 35.81 -2.12 -17.46
CA LEU A 842 37.22 -1.89 -17.11
C LEU A 842 37.94 -3.22 -16.82
N VAL A 843 37.33 -4.06 -15.99
CA VAL A 843 37.87 -5.39 -15.62
C VAL A 843 38.01 -6.28 -16.86
N GLY A 844 36.97 -6.32 -17.70
CA GLY A 844 36.98 -7.08 -18.94
C GLY A 844 38.04 -6.58 -19.93
N PHE A 845 38.31 -5.27 -19.96
CA PHE A 845 39.39 -4.70 -20.76
C PHE A 845 40.77 -5.10 -20.22
N ALA A 846 41.03 -4.97 -18.92
CA ALA A 846 42.28 -5.38 -18.28
C ALA A 846 42.61 -6.86 -18.54
N ARG A 847 41.60 -7.73 -18.37
CA ARG A 847 41.72 -9.17 -18.63
C ARG A 847 42.13 -9.46 -20.07
N ARG A 848 41.53 -8.77 -21.05
CA ARG A 848 41.89 -8.93 -22.48
C ARG A 848 43.31 -8.50 -22.77
N VAL A 849 43.72 -7.33 -22.27
CA VAL A 849 45.07 -6.79 -22.47
C VAL A 849 46.13 -7.76 -21.92
N LEU A 850 45.93 -8.26 -20.70
CA LEU A 850 46.84 -9.23 -20.09
C LEU A 850 46.87 -10.57 -20.84
N ALA A 851 45.72 -11.09 -21.26
CA ALA A 851 45.66 -12.32 -22.06
C ALA A 851 46.42 -12.20 -23.39
N ASP A 852 46.36 -11.03 -24.03
CA ASP A 852 47.11 -10.76 -25.25
C ASP A 852 48.62 -10.66 -24.97
N VAL A 853 49.03 -10.00 -23.89
CA VAL A 853 50.45 -9.93 -23.48
C VAL A 853 51.01 -11.33 -23.18
N VAL A 854 50.27 -12.16 -22.45
CA VAL A 854 50.67 -13.54 -22.13
C VAL A 854 50.79 -14.38 -23.40
N ARG A 855 49.87 -14.21 -24.35
CA ARG A 855 49.95 -14.88 -25.66
C ARG A 855 51.19 -14.45 -26.45
N ASP A 856 51.46 -13.16 -26.51
CA ASP A 856 52.63 -12.62 -27.24
C ASP A 856 53.94 -13.15 -26.65
N ASP A 857 54.03 -13.30 -25.31
CA ASP A 857 55.22 -13.86 -24.64
C ASP A 857 55.43 -15.35 -24.96
N THR A 858 54.37 -16.12 -25.25
CA THR A 858 54.49 -17.52 -25.73
C THR A 858 54.87 -17.65 -27.20
N THR A 859 54.97 -16.54 -27.94
CA THR A 859 55.28 -16.52 -29.39
C THR A 859 56.71 -16.07 -29.74
N VAL A 860 57.57 -15.86 -28.75
CA VAL A 860 59.01 -15.62 -28.96
C VAL A 860 59.78 -16.87 -28.50
N PRO A 861 60.56 -17.54 -29.37
CA PRO A 861 61.23 -18.81 -29.08
C PRO A 861 62.35 -18.71 -28.03
#